data_AF-C7NBY4-F1
#
_entry.id   AF-C7NBY4-F1
#
_cell.length_a   1.000
_cell.length_b   1.000
_cell.length_c   1.000
_cell.angle_alpha   90.00
_cell.angle_beta   90.00
_cell.angle_gamma   90.00
#
_symmetry.space_group_name_H-M   'P 1'
#
loop_
_entity.id
_entity.type
_entity.pdbx_description
1 polymer ?
#
loop_
_entity_poly.entity_id
_entity_poly.type
_entity_poly.pdbx_seq_one_letter_code
_entity_poly.pdbx_strand_id
1 'polypeptide(L)'
;MKVTKVGGISHKKYTSEGRLVKSESEENRTDERLSALLNMRLDMYIKNPSSTETKENQKRIGKLKKFFSNKMVYLKDNTLSLKNGKKENIDREYSETDILESDVRDKKNFAVLKKIYLNENVNSEELEVFRNDIKKKLNKINSLKYSFEKNKANYQKINENNIEKVEGKSKRNIIYDYYRESAKRDAYVSNVKEAFDKLYKEEDIAKLVLEIENLTKLEKYKIREFYHEIIGRKNDKENFAKIIYEEIQNVNNMKELIEKVPDMSELKKSQVFYKYYLDKEELNDKNIKYAFCHFVEIEMSQLLKNYVYKRLSNISNDKIKRIFEYQNLKKLIENKLLNKLDTYVRNCGKYNYYLQDGEIATSDFIARNRQNEAFLRNIIGVSSVAYFSLRNILETENENDITGRMRGKTVKNNKGEEKYVSGEVDKIYNENKKNEVKENLKMFYSYDFNMDNKNEIEDFFANIDEAISSIRHGIVHFNLELEGKDIFAFKNIAPSEISKKMFQNEINEKKLKLKIFRQLNSANVFRYLEKYKILNYLKRTRFEFVNKNIPFVPSFTKLYSRIDDLKNSLGIYWKTPKTNDDNKTKEIIDAQIYLLKNIYYGEFLNYFMSNNGNFFEISKEIIELNKNDKRNLKTGFYKLQKFEDIQEKIPKEYLANIQSLYMINAGNQDEEEKDTYIDFIQKIFLKGFMTYLANNGRLSLIYIGSDEETNTSLAEKKQEFDKFLKKYEQNNNIKIPYEINEFLREIKLGNILKYTERLNMFYLILKLLNHKELTNLKGSLEKYQSANKEEAFSDQLELINLLNLDNNRVTEDFELEADEIGKFLDFNGNKVKDNKELKKFDTNKIYFDGENIIKHRAFYNIKKYGMLNLLEKIADKAGYKISIEELKKYSNKKNEIEKNHKMQENLHRKYARPRKDEKFTDEDYESYKQAIENIEEYTHLKNKVEFNELNLLQGLLLRILHRLVGYTSIWERDLRFRLKGEFPENQYIEEIFNFENKKNVKYKGGQIVEKYIKFYKELHQNDEVKINKYSSANIKVLKQEKKDLYIRNYIAHFNYIPHAEISLLEVLENLRKLLSYDRKLKNAVMKSVVDILKEYGFVATFKIGADKKIGIQTLESEKIVHLKNLKKKKLMTDRNSEELCKLVKIMFEYKMEEKKSEN
;
A
#
# COMPACT_ATOMS: atom_id res chain seq x y z
N MET A 1 -3.12 -27.74 2.37
CA MET A 1 -1.65 -27.89 2.41
C MET A 1 -1.02 -26.59 1.95
N LYS A 2 -0.14 -26.00 2.77
CA LYS A 2 0.60 -24.78 2.46
C LYS A 2 2.07 -25.16 2.26
N VAL A 3 2.50 -25.27 1.00
CA VAL A 3 3.84 -25.77 0.66
C VAL A 3 4.88 -24.66 0.73
N THR A 4 4.57 -23.50 0.16
CA THR A 4 5.41 -22.29 0.12
C THR A 4 5.04 -21.29 1.22
N LYS A 5 5.93 -20.33 1.48
CA LYS A 5 5.89 -19.33 2.56
C LYS A 5 6.04 -19.89 3.98
N VAL A 6 6.49 -21.14 4.10
CA VAL A 6 6.82 -21.80 5.37
C VAL A 6 8.32 -22.08 5.34
N GLY A 7 9.04 -21.71 6.40
CA GLY A 7 10.50 -21.86 6.45
C GLY A 7 11.28 -21.03 5.42
N GLY A 8 10.68 -19.94 4.90
CA GLY A 8 11.29 -19.14 3.83
C GLY A 8 11.26 -19.79 2.44
N ILE A 9 10.52 -20.90 2.27
CA ILE A 9 10.45 -21.61 0.99
C ILE A 9 9.56 -20.87 -0.01
N SER A 10 10.06 -20.68 -1.23
CA SER A 10 9.33 -20.14 -2.37
C SER A 10 9.46 -21.07 -3.58
N HIS A 11 8.57 -20.94 -4.56
CA HIS A 11 8.73 -21.62 -5.86
C HIS A 11 9.32 -20.60 -6.83
N LYS A 12 10.45 -20.96 -7.45
CA LYS A 12 11.10 -20.17 -8.49
C LYS A 12 11.25 -21.02 -9.75
N LYS A 13 11.15 -20.35 -10.89
CA LYS A 13 11.30 -20.93 -12.23
C LYS A 13 12.69 -20.65 -12.75
N TYR A 14 13.45 -21.70 -12.99
CA TYR A 14 14.74 -21.68 -13.66
C TYR A 14 14.59 -22.27 -15.07
N THR A 15 15.67 -22.27 -15.85
CA THR A 15 15.71 -22.78 -17.23
C THR A 15 15.54 -24.30 -17.28
N SER A 16 16.24 -25.03 -16.42
CA SER A 16 16.17 -26.49 -16.31
C SER A 16 14.80 -26.97 -15.83
N GLU A 17 14.36 -26.45 -14.69
CA GLU A 17 13.14 -26.85 -14.00
C GLU A 17 12.55 -25.72 -13.13
N GLY A 18 11.30 -25.88 -12.70
CA GLY A 18 10.78 -25.14 -11.57
C GLY A 18 11.06 -25.88 -10.26
N ARG A 19 11.65 -25.19 -9.28
CA ARG A 19 12.05 -25.81 -8.00
C ARG A 19 11.62 -24.98 -6.81
N LEU A 20 11.48 -25.63 -5.66
CA LEU A 20 11.33 -24.96 -4.37
C LEU A 20 12.72 -24.54 -3.87
N VAL A 21 12.85 -23.28 -3.45
CA VAL A 21 14.12 -22.71 -2.97
C VAL A 21 13.90 -22.03 -1.62
N LYS A 22 14.96 -21.92 -0.81
CA LYS A 22 14.93 -21.31 0.53
C LYS A 22 15.65 -19.97 0.50
N SER A 23 14.98 -18.90 0.95
CA SER A 23 15.56 -17.55 0.94
C SER A 23 15.94 -17.11 -0.49
N GLU A 24 17.13 -16.55 -0.66
CA GLU A 24 17.75 -16.11 -1.91
C GLU A 24 18.62 -17.20 -2.57
N SER A 25 18.87 -18.34 -1.90
CA SER A 25 19.64 -19.45 -2.48
C SER A 25 18.90 -20.10 -3.65
N GLU A 26 19.64 -20.62 -4.62
CA GLU A 26 19.10 -21.35 -5.78
C GLU A 26 18.98 -22.86 -5.56
N GLU A 27 19.41 -23.37 -4.41
CA GLU A 27 19.44 -24.80 -4.13
C GLU A 27 18.05 -25.43 -4.17
N ASN A 28 17.92 -26.61 -4.81
CA ASN A 28 16.65 -27.30 -4.93
C ASN A 28 16.26 -27.97 -3.61
N ARG A 29 15.34 -27.34 -2.88
CA ARG A 29 14.77 -27.84 -1.62
C ARG A 29 13.41 -28.51 -1.81
N THR A 30 13.08 -28.96 -3.03
CA THR A 30 11.77 -29.54 -3.35
C THR A 30 11.52 -30.82 -2.56
N ASP A 31 12.46 -31.77 -2.60
CA ASP A 31 12.32 -33.05 -1.90
C ASP A 31 12.38 -32.90 -0.39
N GLU A 32 13.27 -32.05 0.13
CA GLU A 32 13.32 -31.71 1.57
C GLU A 32 11.98 -31.16 2.04
N ARG A 33 11.41 -30.18 1.31
CA ARG A 33 10.16 -29.56 1.73
C ARG A 33 8.96 -30.51 1.61
N LEU A 34 8.92 -31.31 0.54
CA LEU A 34 7.83 -32.24 0.28
C LEU A 34 7.83 -33.44 1.23
N SER A 35 9.00 -33.99 1.53
CA SER A 35 9.17 -35.03 2.57
C SER A 35 8.74 -34.52 3.94
N ALA A 36 9.08 -33.28 4.30
CA ALA A 36 8.63 -32.64 5.55
C ALA A 36 7.10 -32.48 5.65
N LEU A 37 6.34 -32.58 4.54
CA LEU A 37 4.89 -32.53 4.51
C LEU A 37 4.22 -33.90 4.54
N LEU A 38 4.99 -35.00 4.42
CA LEU A 38 4.48 -36.38 4.43
C LEU A 38 4.22 -36.86 5.87
N ASN A 39 3.30 -36.18 6.53
CA ASN A 39 2.80 -36.49 7.87
C ASN A 39 1.27 -36.35 7.92
N MET A 40 0.61 -36.97 8.88
CA MET A 40 -0.80 -36.78 9.18
C MET A 40 -0.92 -36.23 10.59
N ARG A 41 -1.36 -34.99 10.73
CA ARG A 41 -1.65 -34.44 12.07
C ARG A 41 -2.90 -35.10 12.60
N LEU A 42 -2.85 -35.56 13.85
CA LEU A 42 -3.91 -36.40 14.41
C LEU A 42 -5.21 -35.63 14.69
N ASP A 43 -5.14 -34.29 14.81
CA ASP A 43 -6.31 -33.43 14.94
C ASP A 43 -7.29 -33.52 13.77
N MET A 44 -6.85 -34.03 12.61
CA MET A 44 -7.66 -34.24 11.42
C MET A 44 -8.72 -35.34 11.61
N TYR A 45 -8.51 -36.24 12.57
CA TYR A 45 -9.39 -37.37 12.87
C TYR A 45 -10.38 -37.06 14.00
N ILE A 46 -10.23 -35.93 14.69
CA ILE A 46 -11.17 -35.45 15.71
C ILE A 46 -12.26 -34.59 15.05
N LYS A 47 -13.52 -34.73 15.48
CA LYS A 47 -14.62 -33.89 15.01
C LYS A 47 -14.36 -32.41 15.32
N ASN A 48 -14.96 -31.53 14.54
CA ASN A 48 -14.95 -30.10 14.88
C ASN A 48 -16.13 -29.83 15.80
N PRO A 49 -15.98 -29.00 16.84
CA PRO A 49 -17.11 -28.65 17.69
C PRO A 49 -18.19 -27.97 16.85
N SER A 50 -19.43 -28.46 16.93
CA SER A 50 -20.59 -27.86 16.26
C SER A 50 -21.37 -26.98 17.23
N SER A 51 -22.13 -26.01 16.72
CA SER A 51 -23.03 -25.19 17.55
C SER A 51 -24.17 -26.01 18.20
N THR A 52 -24.39 -27.25 17.75
CA THR A 52 -25.39 -28.17 18.29
C THR A 52 -24.87 -29.00 19.47
N GLU A 53 -23.56 -29.05 19.70
CA GLU A 53 -22.99 -29.72 20.88
C GLU A 53 -23.13 -28.87 22.14
N THR A 54 -23.24 -29.52 23.30
CA THR A 54 -23.20 -28.83 24.59
C THR A 54 -21.85 -28.11 24.77
N LYS A 55 -21.84 -27.00 25.51
CA LYS A 55 -20.61 -26.21 25.77
C LYS A 55 -19.49 -27.06 26.38
N GLU A 56 -19.86 -28.07 27.17
CA GLU A 56 -18.93 -29.05 27.75
C GLU A 56 -18.31 -29.96 26.69
N ASN A 57 -19.12 -30.56 25.80
CA ASN A 57 -18.63 -31.38 24.69
C ASN A 57 -17.76 -30.55 23.74
N GLN A 58 -18.15 -29.32 23.42
CA GLN A 58 -17.33 -28.39 22.63
C GLN A 58 -15.96 -28.13 23.28
N LYS A 59 -15.94 -27.95 24.61
CA LYS A 59 -14.70 -27.75 25.39
C LYS A 59 -13.84 -29.02 25.38
N ARG A 60 -14.44 -30.21 25.55
CA ARG A 60 -13.75 -31.52 25.47
C ARG A 60 -13.12 -31.73 24.10
N ILE A 61 -13.90 -31.64 23.02
CA ILE A 61 -13.43 -31.77 21.64
C ILE A 61 -12.36 -30.72 21.32
N GLY A 62 -12.52 -29.49 21.83
CA GLY A 62 -11.53 -28.42 21.73
C GLY A 62 -10.18 -28.78 22.38
N LYS A 63 -10.20 -29.37 23.59
CA LYS A 63 -9.00 -29.87 24.27
C LYS A 63 -8.33 -31.00 23.47
N LEU A 64 -9.11 -31.99 23.01
CA LEU A 64 -8.62 -33.10 22.19
C LEU A 64 -7.93 -32.57 20.92
N LYS A 65 -8.57 -31.63 20.21
CA LYS A 65 -7.97 -30.99 19.03
C LYS A 65 -6.65 -30.30 19.33
N LYS A 66 -6.55 -29.58 20.45
CA LYS A 66 -5.28 -28.93 20.84
C LYS A 66 -4.18 -29.98 21.08
N PHE A 67 -4.48 -31.05 21.81
CA PHE A 67 -3.53 -32.14 22.06
C PHE A 67 -3.06 -32.80 20.75
N PHE A 68 -3.99 -33.34 19.96
CA PHE A 68 -3.66 -34.05 18.72
C PHE A 68 -3.12 -33.16 17.60
N SER A 69 -3.26 -31.83 17.70
CA SER A 69 -2.64 -30.90 16.73
C SER A 69 -1.11 -30.92 16.79
N ASN A 70 -0.55 -31.35 17.92
CA ASN A 70 0.88 -31.47 18.16
C ASN A 70 1.43 -32.87 17.85
N LYS A 71 0.56 -33.85 17.60
CA LYS A 71 0.94 -35.24 17.29
C LYS A 71 0.77 -35.50 15.79
N MET A 72 1.75 -36.16 15.18
CA MET A 72 1.71 -36.49 13.76
C MET A 72 2.17 -37.91 13.50
N VAL A 73 1.49 -38.61 12.59
CA VAL A 73 1.94 -39.90 12.07
C VAL A 73 2.67 -39.66 10.76
N TYR A 74 3.85 -40.25 10.58
CA TYR A 74 4.65 -40.12 9.37
C TYR A 74 5.21 -41.47 8.96
N LEU A 75 5.56 -41.59 7.68
CA LEU A 75 6.17 -42.80 7.13
C LEU A 75 7.68 -42.64 7.17
N LYS A 76 8.36 -43.57 7.85
CA LYS A 76 9.82 -43.66 7.90
C LYS A 76 10.21 -45.12 7.62
N ASP A 77 11.04 -45.35 6.62
CA ASP A 77 11.55 -46.69 6.29
C ASP A 77 10.43 -47.76 6.14
N ASN A 78 9.34 -47.37 5.47
CA ASN A 78 8.11 -48.17 5.25
C ASN A 78 7.31 -48.56 6.52
N THR A 79 7.68 -48.04 7.68
CA THR A 79 6.94 -48.18 8.95
C THR A 79 6.29 -46.86 9.34
N LEU A 80 5.13 -46.93 10.00
CA LEU A 80 4.45 -45.75 10.49
C LEU A 80 4.93 -45.43 11.89
N SER A 81 5.27 -44.17 12.11
CA SER A 81 5.84 -43.69 13.36
C SER A 81 5.09 -42.45 13.84
N LEU A 82 5.07 -42.26 15.16
CA LEU A 82 4.51 -41.07 15.79
C LEU A 82 5.62 -40.03 16.05
N LYS A 83 5.32 -38.74 15.85
CA LYS A 83 6.21 -37.63 16.16
C LYS A 83 5.45 -36.51 16.87
N ASN A 84 6.09 -35.91 17.87
CA ASN A 84 5.62 -34.68 18.51
C ASN A 84 6.17 -33.46 17.78
N GLY A 85 5.34 -32.44 17.54
CA GLY A 85 5.76 -31.19 16.92
C GLY A 85 6.49 -30.25 17.89
N LYS A 86 6.11 -30.26 19.17
CA LYS A 86 6.62 -29.42 20.27
C LYS A 86 6.69 -30.26 21.55
N LYS A 87 7.51 -29.82 22.53
CA LYS A 87 7.47 -30.37 23.90
C LYS A 87 6.07 -30.23 24.49
N GLU A 88 5.60 -31.26 25.19
CA GLU A 88 4.31 -31.26 25.92
C GLU A 88 4.54 -30.98 27.40
N ASN A 89 3.50 -30.51 28.10
CA ASN A 89 3.53 -30.40 29.56
C ASN A 89 3.57 -31.82 30.14
N ILE A 90 4.53 -32.07 31.03
CA ILE A 90 4.82 -33.39 31.59
C ILE A 90 3.65 -33.86 32.48
N ASP A 91 2.97 -32.95 33.18
CA ASP A 91 1.95 -33.27 34.20
C ASP A 91 0.52 -32.92 33.78
N ARG A 92 0.01 -33.48 32.68
CA ARG A 92 -1.44 -33.41 32.41
C ARG A 92 -2.13 -34.63 33.01
N GLU A 93 -3.15 -34.40 33.83
CA GLU A 93 -4.10 -35.44 34.20
C GLU A 93 -4.95 -35.78 32.96
N TYR A 94 -4.79 -37.01 32.48
CA TYR A 94 -5.57 -37.59 31.38
C TYR A 94 -6.52 -38.63 31.98
N SER A 95 -7.81 -38.56 31.68
CA SER A 95 -8.79 -39.59 32.05
C SER A 95 -9.27 -40.38 30.84
N GLU A 96 -9.64 -41.64 31.03
CA GLU A 96 -10.24 -42.44 29.95
C GLU A 96 -11.52 -41.83 29.39
N THR A 97 -12.26 -41.10 30.23
CA THR A 97 -13.52 -40.43 29.87
C THR A 97 -13.32 -39.15 29.05
N ASP A 98 -12.08 -38.68 28.88
CA ASP A 98 -11.79 -37.46 28.13
C ASP A 98 -11.90 -37.63 26.60
N ILE A 99 -11.90 -38.87 26.10
CA ILE A 99 -12.06 -39.18 24.68
C ILE A 99 -13.14 -40.25 24.47
N LEU A 100 -14.21 -39.88 23.78
CA LEU A 100 -15.29 -40.80 23.41
C LEU A 100 -15.22 -41.17 21.93
N GLU A 101 -15.74 -42.33 21.56
CA GLU A 101 -15.83 -42.77 20.16
C GLU A 101 -16.65 -41.77 19.31
N SER A 102 -17.62 -41.09 19.93
CA SER A 102 -18.39 -40.02 19.30
C SER A 102 -17.55 -38.80 18.91
N ASP A 103 -16.39 -38.58 19.55
CA ASP A 103 -15.54 -37.41 19.33
C ASP A 103 -14.61 -37.60 18.10
N VAL A 104 -14.43 -38.84 17.64
CA VAL A 104 -13.66 -39.16 16.44
C VAL A 104 -14.54 -39.15 15.18
N ARG A 105 -13.94 -38.81 14.04
CA ARG A 105 -14.65 -38.73 12.75
C ARG A 105 -14.95 -40.10 12.14
N ASP A 106 -14.09 -41.06 12.40
CA ASP A 106 -14.17 -42.41 11.85
C ASP A 106 -13.75 -43.38 12.95
N LYS A 107 -14.68 -44.29 13.29
CA LYS A 107 -14.62 -45.20 14.44
C LYS A 107 -13.37 -46.06 14.43
N LYS A 108 -12.86 -46.44 13.26
CA LYS A 108 -11.66 -47.30 13.12
C LYS A 108 -10.39 -46.70 13.74
N ASN A 109 -10.33 -45.37 13.88
CA ASN A 109 -9.16 -44.69 14.44
C ASN A 109 -9.28 -44.49 15.96
N PHE A 110 -10.43 -44.79 16.57
CA PHE A 110 -10.70 -44.47 17.98
C PHE A 110 -9.70 -45.14 18.92
N ALA A 111 -9.48 -46.45 18.78
CA ALA A 111 -8.61 -47.21 19.67
C ALA A 111 -7.19 -46.62 19.73
N VAL A 112 -6.56 -46.42 18.57
CA VAL A 112 -5.20 -45.84 18.51
C VAL A 112 -5.15 -44.40 19.01
N LEU A 113 -6.18 -43.58 18.75
CA LEU A 113 -6.24 -42.21 19.26
C LEU A 113 -6.40 -42.19 20.78
N LYS A 114 -7.22 -43.07 21.36
CA LYS A 114 -7.38 -43.22 22.82
C LYS A 114 -6.04 -43.58 23.47
N LYS A 115 -5.33 -44.57 22.92
CA LYS A 115 -3.99 -44.94 23.40
C LYS A 115 -3.00 -43.79 23.38
N ILE A 116 -2.93 -43.06 22.25
CA ILE A 116 -2.04 -41.89 22.11
C ILE A 116 -2.41 -40.79 23.11
N TYR A 117 -3.70 -40.63 23.44
CA TYR A 117 -4.15 -39.64 24.41
C TYR A 117 -3.71 -39.99 25.84
N LEU A 118 -3.80 -41.26 26.20
CA LEU A 118 -3.45 -41.79 27.52
C LEU A 118 -1.94 -42.08 27.69
N ASN A 119 -1.12 -41.73 26.67
CA ASN A 119 0.30 -42.06 26.59
C ASN A 119 0.59 -43.58 26.71
N GLU A 120 -0.36 -44.42 26.30
CA GLU A 120 -0.12 -45.85 26.17
C GLU A 120 0.79 -46.15 24.97
N ASN A 121 1.52 -47.28 25.05
CA ASN A 121 2.39 -47.71 23.96
C ASN A 121 1.54 -48.08 22.73
N VAL A 122 1.83 -47.40 21.62
CA VAL A 122 1.25 -47.67 20.30
C VAL A 122 2.33 -48.22 19.39
N ASN A 123 2.14 -49.44 18.90
CA ASN A 123 3.10 -50.07 18.01
C ASN A 123 2.89 -49.62 16.53
N SER A 124 3.82 -49.98 15.64
CA SER A 124 3.70 -49.62 14.22
C SER A 124 2.49 -50.28 13.54
N GLU A 125 2.05 -51.45 14.01
CA GLU A 125 0.90 -52.18 13.44
C GLU A 125 -0.41 -51.45 13.74
N GLU A 126 -0.60 -50.91 14.94
CA GLU A 126 -1.78 -50.14 15.30
C GLU A 126 -1.88 -48.82 14.52
N LEU A 127 -0.73 -48.24 14.13
CA LEU A 127 -0.70 -47.04 13.28
C LEU A 127 -1.12 -47.32 11.82
N GLU A 128 -1.24 -48.58 11.40
CA GLU A 128 -1.60 -48.96 10.02
C GLU A 128 -2.98 -48.46 9.57
N VAL A 129 -3.86 -48.15 10.52
CA VAL A 129 -5.15 -47.48 10.23
C VAL A 129 -4.97 -46.19 9.41
N PHE A 130 -3.79 -45.54 9.50
CA PHE A 130 -3.46 -44.31 8.77
C PHE A 130 -2.73 -44.52 7.43
N ARG A 131 -2.32 -45.75 7.07
CA ARG A 131 -1.49 -46.01 5.86
C ARG A 131 -2.15 -45.54 4.57
N ASN A 132 -3.44 -45.77 4.42
CA ASN A 132 -4.19 -45.34 3.23
C ASN A 132 -4.23 -43.82 3.07
N ASP A 133 -4.33 -43.07 4.17
CA ASP A 133 -4.33 -41.61 4.11
C ASP A 133 -2.93 -41.06 3.79
N ILE A 134 -1.88 -41.69 4.32
CA ILE A 134 -0.50 -41.37 3.98
C ILE A 134 -0.22 -41.66 2.51
N LYS A 135 -0.66 -42.80 1.97
CA LYS A 135 -0.54 -43.14 0.54
C LYS A 135 -1.24 -42.11 -0.36
N LYS A 136 -2.45 -41.67 0.01
CA LYS A 136 -3.16 -40.58 -0.69
C LYS A 136 -2.36 -39.27 -0.63
N LYS A 137 -1.74 -38.96 0.51
CA LYS A 137 -0.93 -37.75 0.67
C LYS A 137 0.37 -37.82 -0.15
N LEU A 138 1.02 -38.99 -0.20
CA LEU A 138 2.19 -39.27 -1.02
C LEU A 138 1.89 -39.07 -2.51
N ASN A 139 0.81 -39.66 -3.03
CA ASN A 139 0.40 -39.49 -4.43
C ASN A 139 0.16 -38.02 -4.78
N LYS A 140 -0.44 -37.26 -3.86
CA LYS A 140 -0.63 -35.82 -4.01
C LYS A 140 0.69 -35.05 -4.00
N ILE A 141 1.62 -35.42 -3.14
CA ILE A 141 2.96 -34.84 -3.06
C ILE A 141 3.74 -35.11 -4.36
N ASN A 142 3.70 -36.33 -4.88
CA ASN A 142 4.35 -36.71 -6.14
C ASN A 142 3.79 -35.91 -7.32
N SER A 143 2.47 -35.77 -7.40
CA SER A 143 1.82 -34.93 -8.41
C SER A 143 2.22 -33.45 -8.28
N LEU A 144 2.42 -32.95 -7.05
CA LEU A 144 2.90 -31.59 -6.81
C LEU A 144 4.36 -31.40 -7.19
N LYS A 145 5.23 -32.38 -6.89
CA LYS A 145 6.64 -32.37 -7.32
C LYS A 145 6.73 -32.18 -8.83
N TYR A 146 6.05 -33.03 -9.58
CA TYR A 146 5.97 -32.93 -11.05
C TYR A 146 5.40 -31.58 -11.53
N SER A 147 4.36 -31.07 -10.84
CA SER A 147 3.79 -29.76 -11.16
C SER A 147 4.77 -28.60 -10.91
N PHE A 148 5.69 -28.71 -9.95
CA PHE A 148 6.74 -27.71 -9.72
C PHE A 148 7.79 -27.79 -10.82
N GLU A 149 8.29 -29.00 -11.10
CA GLU A 149 9.34 -29.26 -12.11
C GLU A 149 8.93 -28.72 -13.49
N LYS A 150 7.69 -29.03 -13.93
CA LYS A 150 7.17 -28.57 -15.22
C LYS A 150 6.85 -27.08 -15.27
N ASN A 151 6.72 -26.40 -14.13
CA ASN A 151 6.49 -24.96 -14.08
C ASN A 151 7.82 -24.18 -14.13
N LYS A 152 8.57 -24.38 -15.21
CA LYS A 152 9.88 -23.78 -15.49
C LYS A 152 9.79 -22.51 -16.33
N ALA A 153 10.92 -21.81 -16.48
CA ALA A 153 11.05 -20.66 -17.37
C ALA A 153 10.88 -21.14 -18.82
N ASN A 154 10.11 -20.41 -19.63
CA ASN A 154 9.68 -20.92 -20.94
C ASN A 154 9.53 -19.84 -22.02
N TYR A 155 9.92 -18.60 -21.78
CA TYR A 155 10.01 -17.58 -22.82
C TYR A 155 11.47 -17.42 -23.20
N GLN A 156 11.79 -17.54 -24.48
CA GLN A 156 13.15 -17.46 -25.00
C GLN A 156 13.21 -16.45 -26.15
N LYS A 157 14.28 -15.66 -26.20
CA LYS A 157 14.61 -14.85 -27.37
C LYS A 157 15.45 -15.66 -28.35
N ILE A 158 15.08 -15.57 -29.62
CA ILE A 158 15.71 -16.28 -30.73
C ILE A 158 15.93 -15.26 -31.84
N ASN A 159 17.15 -15.17 -32.33
CA ASN A 159 17.47 -14.50 -33.58
C ASN A 159 17.39 -15.51 -34.73
N GLU A 160 16.35 -15.42 -35.56
CA GLU A 160 16.17 -16.28 -36.73
C GLU A 160 16.10 -15.41 -37.99
N ASN A 161 17.01 -15.62 -38.95
CA ASN A 161 17.06 -14.86 -40.20
C ASN A 161 17.08 -13.33 -40.02
N ASN A 162 17.85 -12.83 -39.03
CA ASN A 162 17.90 -11.41 -38.63
C ASN A 162 16.58 -10.85 -38.06
N ILE A 163 15.62 -11.71 -37.71
CA ILE A 163 14.38 -11.32 -37.02
C ILE A 163 14.50 -11.74 -35.56
N GLU A 164 14.68 -10.75 -34.69
CA GLU A 164 14.65 -10.96 -33.25
C GLU A 164 13.21 -11.18 -32.77
N LYS A 165 12.88 -12.44 -32.45
CA LYS A 165 11.57 -12.81 -31.91
C LYS A 165 11.70 -13.45 -30.53
N VAL A 166 10.61 -13.36 -29.77
CA VAL A 166 10.42 -14.14 -28.55
C VAL A 166 9.25 -15.08 -28.73
N GLU A 167 9.42 -16.31 -28.29
CA GLU A 167 8.42 -17.36 -28.30
C GLU A 167 8.39 -18.12 -26.97
N GLY A 168 7.34 -18.91 -26.79
CA GLY A 168 7.07 -19.63 -25.57
C GLY A 168 7.15 -21.15 -25.75
N LYS A 169 8.12 -21.81 -25.11
CA LYS A 169 8.35 -23.26 -25.24
C LYS A 169 7.43 -24.14 -24.37
N SER A 170 6.51 -23.55 -23.62
CA SER A 170 5.53 -24.36 -22.89
C SER A 170 4.47 -24.89 -23.86
N LYS A 171 3.98 -26.11 -23.65
CA LYS A 171 2.89 -26.71 -24.44
C LYS A 171 1.73 -25.76 -24.71
N ARG A 172 1.32 -24.99 -23.69
CA ARG A 172 0.28 -23.97 -23.84
C ARG A 172 0.67 -22.85 -24.80
N ASN A 173 1.91 -22.38 -24.71
CA ASN A 173 2.39 -21.27 -25.52
C ASN A 173 2.66 -21.67 -26.97
N ILE A 174 3.03 -22.92 -27.25
CA ILE A 174 3.13 -23.44 -28.63
C ILE A 174 1.80 -23.24 -29.37
N ILE A 175 0.68 -23.55 -28.70
CA ILE A 175 -0.66 -23.29 -29.24
C ILE A 175 -0.91 -21.78 -29.41
N TYR A 176 -0.46 -20.95 -28.45
CA TYR A 176 -0.63 -19.50 -28.55
C TYR A 176 0.23 -18.86 -29.65
N ASP A 177 1.41 -19.39 -29.93
CA ASP A 177 2.24 -18.98 -31.06
C ASP A 177 1.53 -19.27 -32.39
N TYR A 178 0.86 -20.42 -32.52
CA TYR A 178 0.05 -20.72 -33.71
C TYR A 178 -1.05 -19.68 -33.97
N TYR A 179 -1.63 -19.10 -32.91
CA TYR A 179 -2.70 -18.09 -32.96
C TYR A 179 -2.22 -16.67 -32.61
N ARG A 180 -0.92 -16.39 -32.71
CA ARG A 180 -0.31 -15.11 -32.31
C ARG A 180 -0.81 -13.94 -33.17
N GLU A 181 -0.96 -14.19 -34.45
CA GLU A 181 -1.40 -13.21 -35.45
C GLU A 181 -2.88 -12.88 -35.32
N SER A 182 -3.23 -11.60 -35.52
CA SER A 182 -4.61 -11.13 -35.50
C SER A 182 -5.50 -11.85 -36.52
N ALA A 183 -4.96 -12.24 -37.67
CA ALA A 183 -5.68 -12.97 -38.72
C ALA A 183 -6.26 -14.32 -38.24
N LYS A 184 -5.61 -14.98 -37.26
CA LYS A 184 -6.04 -16.29 -36.74
C LYS A 184 -6.94 -16.20 -35.51
N ARG A 185 -7.28 -14.99 -35.06
CA ARG A 185 -8.09 -14.77 -33.85
C ARG A 185 -9.49 -15.38 -33.96
N ASP A 186 -10.15 -15.24 -35.10
CA ASP A 186 -11.52 -15.75 -35.27
C ASP A 186 -11.54 -17.28 -35.35
N ALA A 187 -10.54 -17.89 -35.99
CA ALA A 187 -10.35 -19.33 -35.99
C ALA A 187 -10.12 -19.87 -34.56
N TYR A 188 -9.30 -19.18 -33.75
CA TYR A 188 -9.13 -19.52 -32.34
C TYR A 188 -10.46 -19.48 -31.56
N VAL A 189 -11.26 -18.42 -31.76
CA VAL A 189 -12.58 -18.28 -31.12
C VAL A 189 -13.53 -19.40 -31.54
N SER A 190 -13.56 -19.73 -32.83
CA SER A 190 -14.39 -20.83 -33.36
C SER A 190 -14.03 -22.16 -32.70
N ASN A 191 -12.74 -22.50 -32.62
CA ASN A 191 -12.28 -23.73 -31.98
C ASN A 191 -12.57 -23.78 -30.47
N VAL A 192 -12.55 -22.64 -29.77
CA VAL A 192 -13.01 -22.56 -28.37
C VAL A 192 -14.50 -22.86 -28.25
N LYS A 193 -15.33 -22.30 -29.14
CA LYS A 193 -16.78 -22.54 -29.13
C LYS A 193 -17.10 -24.00 -29.47
N GLU A 194 -16.46 -24.56 -30.49
CA GLU A 194 -16.58 -25.98 -30.86
C GLU A 194 -16.27 -26.89 -29.67
N ALA A 195 -15.15 -26.63 -28.98
CA ALA A 195 -14.76 -27.39 -27.79
C ALA A 195 -15.71 -27.20 -26.60
N PHE A 196 -16.31 -26.01 -26.44
CA PHE A 196 -17.31 -25.77 -25.41
C PHE A 196 -18.57 -26.58 -25.66
N ASP A 197 -19.09 -26.55 -26.88
CA ASP A 197 -20.33 -27.23 -27.25
C ASP A 197 -20.17 -28.76 -27.21
N LYS A 198 -18.95 -29.27 -27.48
CA LYS A 198 -18.61 -30.69 -27.30
C LYS A 198 -18.63 -31.16 -25.84
N LEU A 199 -18.24 -30.29 -24.90
CA LEU A 199 -18.10 -30.66 -23.49
C LEU A 199 -19.33 -30.36 -22.65
N TYR A 200 -20.06 -29.30 -22.99
CA TYR A 200 -21.11 -28.74 -22.15
C TYR A 200 -22.37 -28.55 -22.96
N LYS A 201 -23.39 -29.36 -22.66
CA LYS A 201 -24.74 -29.24 -23.21
C LYS A 201 -25.58 -28.30 -22.35
N GLU A 202 -26.53 -27.64 -22.97
CA GLU A 202 -27.37 -26.63 -22.30
C GLU A 202 -28.17 -27.24 -21.14
N GLU A 203 -28.72 -28.44 -21.33
CA GLU A 203 -29.53 -29.14 -20.32
C GLU A 203 -28.71 -29.53 -19.08
N ASP A 204 -27.49 -30.02 -19.29
CA ASP A 204 -26.59 -30.44 -18.22
C ASP A 204 -26.08 -29.25 -17.41
N ILE A 205 -25.76 -28.15 -18.08
CA ILE A 205 -25.36 -26.91 -17.41
C ILE A 205 -26.53 -26.29 -16.64
N ALA A 206 -27.76 -26.33 -17.18
CA ALA A 206 -28.95 -25.86 -16.47
C ALA A 206 -29.18 -26.64 -15.17
N LYS A 207 -29.05 -27.98 -15.20
CA LYS A 207 -29.10 -28.82 -14.00
C LYS A 207 -27.97 -28.52 -13.02
N LEU A 208 -26.76 -28.29 -13.52
CA LEU A 208 -25.60 -27.94 -12.69
C LEU A 208 -25.84 -26.61 -11.96
N VAL A 209 -26.44 -25.63 -12.61
CA VAL A 209 -26.81 -24.33 -12.00
C VAL A 209 -27.82 -24.53 -10.88
N LEU A 210 -28.86 -25.35 -11.08
CA LEU A 210 -29.85 -25.69 -10.04
C LEU A 210 -29.20 -26.33 -8.79
N GLU A 211 -28.30 -27.30 -8.99
CA GLU A 211 -27.54 -27.92 -7.90
C GLU A 211 -26.64 -26.92 -7.15
N ILE A 212 -26.05 -25.95 -7.86
CA ILE A 212 -25.25 -24.89 -7.22
C ILE A 212 -26.13 -23.92 -6.41
N GLU A 213 -27.33 -23.62 -6.88
CA GLU A 213 -28.28 -22.73 -6.20
C GLU A 213 -28.84 -23.33 -4.92
N ASN A 214 -29.13 -24.63 -4.94
CA ASN A 214 -29.68 -25.39 -3.82
C ASN A 214 -28.60 -25.87 -2.82
N LEU A 215 -27.35 -25.43 -2.99
CA LEU A 215 -26.20 -25.91 -2.25
C LEU A 215 -26.30 -25.67 -0.73
N THR A 216 -26.47 -26.75 0.05
CA THR A 216 -26.16 -26.73 1.48
C THR A 216 -24.65 -26.93 1.74
N LYS A 217 -24.15 -26.50 2.91
CA LYS A 217 -22.71 -26.53 3.21
C LYS A 217 -22.08 -27.94 3.11
N LEU A 218 -22.87 -28.99 3.31
CA LEU A 218 -22.45 -30.39 3.31
C LEU A 218 -22.52 -31.07 1.93
N GLU A 219 -23.29 -30.54 0.98
CA GLU A 219 -23.61 -31.22 -0.29
C GLU A 219 -22.70 -30.86 -1.47
N LYS A 220 -21.61 -30.13 -1.24
CA LYS A 220 -20.62 -29.78 -2.28
C LYS A 220 -20.07 -30.97 -3.08
N TYR A 221 -20.16 -32.18 -2.55
CA TYR A 221 -19.75 -33.40 -3.24
C TYR A 221 -20.71 -33.76 -4.39
N LYS A 222 -22.01 -33.50 -4.27
CA LYS A 222 -23.03 -33.77 -5.30
C LYS A 222 -22.71 -33.05 -6.60
N ILE A 223 -22.38 -31.75 -6.52
CA ILE A 223 -21.94 -30.97 -7.70
C ILE A 223 -20.68 -31.53 -8.35
N ARG A 224 -19.76 -32.06 -7.54
CA ARG A 224 -18.53 -32.66 -8.07
C ARG A 224 -18.81 -33.99 -8.76
N GLU A 225 -19.70 -34.81 -8.21
CA GLU A 225 -20.17 -36.04 -8.83
C GLU A 225 -20.88 -35.75 -10.14
N PHE A 226 -21.85 -34.84 -10.12
CA PHE A 226 -22.56 -34.43 -11.33
C PHE A 226 -21.63 -33.83 -12.39
N TYR A 227 -20.67 -32.97 -12.00
CA TYR A 227 -19.67 -32.48 -12.96
C TYR A 227 -18.80 -33.61 -13.54
N HIS A 228 -18.46 -34.63 -12.75
CA HIS A 228 -17.72 -35.79 -13.25
C HIS A 228 -18.52 -36.64 -14.24
N GLU A 229 -19.84 -36.68 -14.10
CA GLU A 229 -20.74 -37.32 -15.07
C GLU A 229 -20.75 -36.53 -16.39
N ILE A 230 -20.92 -35.20 -16.33
CA ILE A 230 -20.89 -34.31 -17.52
C ILE A 230 -19.61 -34.52 -18.34
N ILE A 231 -18.44 -34.57 -17.67
CA ILE A 231 -17.16 -34.74 -18.38
C ILE A 231 -16.80 -36.21 -18.67
N GLY A 232 -17.69 -37.17 -18.39
CA GLY A 232 -17.47 -38.59 -18.69
C GLY A 232 -16.33 -39.24 -17.89
N ARG A 233 -15.98 -38.71 -16.72
CA ARG A 233 -14.78 -39.14 -15.97
C ARG A 233 -14.80 -40.62 -15.58
N LYS A 234 -15.98 -41.18 -15.30
CA LYS A 234 -16.16 -42.59 -14.95
C LYS A 234 -15.81 -43.48 -16.16
N ASN A 235 -16.41 -43.19 -17.32
CA ASN A 235 -16.16 -43.88 -18.58
C ASN A 235 -14.67 -43.87 -18.97
N ASP A 236 -14.05 -42.68 -18.98
CA ASP A 236 -12.63 -42.52 -19.33
C ASP A 236 -11.69 -43.32 -18.42
N LYS A 237 -12.03 -43.40 -17.12
CA LYS A 237 -11.20 -44.07 -16.11
C LYS A 237 -11.36 -45.59 -16.15
N GLU A 238 -12.59 -46.07 -16.30
CA GLU A 238 -12.94 -47.49 -16.24
C GLU A 238 -12.64 -48.21 -17.57
N ASN A 239 -12.95 -47.59 -18.71
CA ASN A 239 -12.91 -48.27 -20.01
C ASN A 239 -11.62 -47.99 -20.81
N PHE A 240 -11.11 -46.74 -20.78
CA PHE A 240 -10.09 -46.31 -21.74
C PHE A 240 -8.71 -46.06 -21.15
N ALA A 241 -8.59 -45.75 -19.85
CA ALA A 241 -7.34 -45.24 -19.29
C ALA A 241 -6.14 -46.19 -19.44
N LYS A 242 -6.34 -47.50 -19.27
CA LYS A 242 -5.28 -48.51 -19.38
C LYS A 242 -4.90 -48.76 -20.85
N ILE A 243 -5.91 -49.01 -21.70
CA ILE A 243 -5.74 -49.24 -23.14
C ILE A 243 -4.98 -48.07 -23.80
N ILE A 244 -5.41 -46.83 -23.53
CA ILE A 244 -4.74 -45.63 -24.06
C ILE A 244 -3.29 -45.55 -23.60
N TYR A 245 -3.01 -45.86 -22.34
CA TYR A 245 -1.65 -45.75 -21.80
C TYR A 245 -0.69 -46.75 -22.45
N GLU A 246 -1.17 -47.97 -22.70
CA GLU A 246 -0.44 -49.02 -23.42
C GLU A 246 -0.23 -48.61 -24.88
N GLU A 247 -1.28 -48.16 -25.58
CA GLU A 247 -1.17 -47.79 -27.00
C GLU A 247 -0.32 -46.55 -27.27
N ILE A 248 -0.23 -45.60 -26.34
CA ILE A 248 0.68 -44.44 -26.46
C ILE A 248 2.15 -44.87 -26.62
N GLN A 249 2.54 -46.04 -26.10
CA GLN A 249 3.90 -46.55 -26.28
C GLN A 249 4.12 -47.17 -27.66
N ASN A 250 3.04 -47.56 -28.35
CA ASN A 250 3.08 -48.32 -29.60
C ASN A 250 2.95 -47.44 -30.85
N VAL A 251 2.70 -46.13 -30.70
CA VAL A 251 2.41 -45.21 -31.81
C VAL A 251 3.21 -43.92 -31.65
N ASN A 252 3.60 -43.33 -32.77
CA ASN A 252 4.46 -42.15 -32.77
C ASN A 252 3.65 -40.85 -32.84
N ASN A 253 2.44 -40.91 -33.39
CA ASN A 253 1.59 -39.74 -33.60
C ASN A 253 0.14 -39.97 -33.11
N MET A 254 -0.57 -38.87 -32.93
CA MET A 254 -1.95 -38.83 -32.43
C MET A 254 -2.92 -39.47 -33.44
N LYS A 255 -2.64 -39.40 -34.74
CA LYS A 255 -3.49 -40.01 -35.78
C LYS A 255 -3.52 -41.53 -35.64
N GLU A 256 -2.35 -42.16 -35.53
CA GLU A 256 -2.20 -43.60 -35.26
C GLU A 256 -2.89 -43.99 -33.94
N LEU A 257 -2.78 -43.16 -32.90
CA LEU A 257 -3.48 -43.45 -31.64
C LEU A 257 -5.00 -43.44 -31.79
N ILE A 258 -5.54 -42.49 -32.56
CA ILE A 258 -6.98 -42.42 -32.83
C ILE A 258 -7.44 -43.61 -33.66
N GLU A 259 -6.62 -44.08 -34.60
CA GLU A 259 -6.92 -45.28 -35.40
C GLU A 259 -6.98 -46.54 -34.52
N LYS A 260 -6.10 -46.65 -33.52
CA LYS A 260 -6.12 -47.76 -32.56
C LYS A 260 -7.22 -47.66 -31.49
N VAL A 261 -7.59 -46.44 -31.09
CA VAL A 261 -8.62 -46.19 -30.07
C VAL A 261 -9.62 -45.15 -30.59
N PRO A 262 -10.49 -45.54 -31.54
CA PRO A 262 -11.39 -44.61 -32.22
C PRO A 262 -12.46 -44.03 -31.29
N ASP A 263 -12.89 -44.80 -30.28
CA ASP A 263 -13.99 -44.43 -29.36
C ASP A 263 -13.55 -43.55 -28.18
N MET A 264 -12.36 -42.94 -28.26
CA MET A 264 -11.85 -42.06 -27.22
C MET A 264 -12.71 -40.79 -27.09
N SER A 265 -13.14 -40.46 -25.86
CA SER A 265 -13.90 -39.22 -25.63
C SER A 265 -13.10 -37.98 -26.05
N GLU A 266 -13.79 -36.95 -26.58
CA GLU A 266 -13.13 -35.73 -27.09
C GLU A 266 -12.27 -35.04 -26.02
N LEU A 267 -12.69 -35.03 -24.75
CA LEU A 267 -11.89 -34.51 -23.65
C LEU A 267 -10.64 -35.36 -23.40
N LYS A 268 -10.79 -36.69 -23.36
CA LYS A 268 -9.67 -37.60 -23.13
C LYS A 268 -8.65 -37.53 -24.24
N LYS A 269 -9.12 -37.51 -25.49
CA LYS A 269 -8.34 -37.26 -26.70
C LYS A 269 -7.53 -35.98 -26.58
N SER A 270 -8.17 -34.90 -26.13
CA SER A 270 -7.51 -33.62 -25.92
C SER A 270 -6.45 -33.63 -24.82
N GLN A 271 -6.74 -34.28 -23.69
CA GLN A 271 -5.79 -34.45 -22.58
C GLN A 271 -4.56 -35.28 -22.99
N VAL A 272 -4.77 -36.33 -23.80
CA VAL A 272 -3.71 -37.20 -24.33
C VAL A 272 -2.84 -36.44 -25.32
N PHE A 273 -3.45 -35.75 -26.28
CA PHE A 273 -2.74 -34.90 -27.25
C PHE A 273 -1.86 -33.86 -26.54
N TYR A 274 -2.44 -33.10 -25.59
CA TYR A 274 -1.71 -32.11 -24.82
C TYR A 274 -0.55 -32.73 -24.04
N LYS A 275 -0.72 -33.91 -23.43
CA LYS A 275 0.31 -34.50 -22.58
C LYS A 275 1.44 -35.15 -23.38
N TYR A 276 1.16 -35.85 -24.47
CA TYR A 276 2.13 -36.75 -25.11
C TYR A 276 2.57 -36.37 -26.53
N TYR A 277 1.74 -35.66 -27.31
CA TYR A 277 1.97 -35.46 -28.75
C TYR A 277 2.17 -34.00 -29.17
N LEU A 278 1.62 -33.03 -28.45
CA LEU A 278 1.67 -31.60 -28.84
C LEU A 278 3.11 -31.06 -29.05
N ASP A 279 4.09 -31.61 -28.34
CA ASP A 279 5.51 -31.23 -28.44
C ASP A 279 6.33 -32.12 -29.40
N LYS A 280 5.69 -33.08 -30.07
CA LYS A 280 6.33 -34.05 -30.98
C LYS A 280 5.86 -33.94 -32.43
N GLU A 281 4.77 -33.22 -32.69
CA GLU A 281 4.15 -33.11 -34.02
C GLU A 281 4.13 -31.65 -34.52
N GLU A 282 4.28 -31.47 -35.82
CA GLU A 282 4.06 -30.19 -36.49
C GLU A 282 2.58 -29.79 -36.44
N LEU A 283 2.27 -28.56 -36.05
CA LEU A 283 0.90 -28.09 -35.89
C LEU A 283 0.28 -27.65 -37.22
N ASN A 284 -0.96 -28.08 -37.47
CA ASN A 284 -1.79 -27.68 -38.59
C ASN A 284 -3.24 -27.43 -38.13
N ASP A 285 -4.09 -26.92 -39.03
CA ASP A 285 -5.48 -26.57 -38.70
C ASP A 285 -6.34 -27.77 -38.24
N LYS A 286 -5.92 -29.02 -38.52
CA LYS A 286 -6.62 -30.22 -38.07
C LYS A 286 -6.19 -30.64 -36.67
N ASN A 287 -4.88 -30.81 -36.42
CA ASN A 287 -4.40 -31.32 -35.13
C ASN A 287 -4.48 -30.28 -34.01
N ILE A 288 -4.44 -28.98 -34.33
CA ILE A 288 -4.54 -27.92 -33.33
C ILE A 288 -5.90 -27.96 -32.59
N LYS A 289 -6.96 -28.41 -33.25
CA LYS A 289 -8.30 -28.59 -32.66
C LYS A 289 -8.29 -29.54 -31.48
N TYR A 290 -7.41 -30.55 -31.47
CA TYR A 290 -7.30 -31.49 -30.37
C TYR A 290 -6.88 -30.84 -29.06
N ALA A 291 -6.30 -29.63 -29.05
CA ALA A 291 -5.91 -28.97 -27.80
C ALA A 291 -7.08 -28.32 -27.02
N PHE A 292 -8.19 -27.98 -27.68
CA PHE A 292 -9.14 -27.00 -27.15
C PHE A 292 -10.05 -27.54 -26.05
N CYS A 293 -10.50 -28.80 -26.11
CA CYS A 293 -11.36 -29.38 -25.06
C CYS A 293 -10.67 -29.32 -23.69
N HIS A 294 -9.38 -29.65 -23.61
CA HIS A 294 -8.62 -29.55 -22.37
C HIS A 294 -8.54 -28.11 -21.85
N PHE A 295 -8.37 -27.13 -22.73
CA PHE A 295 -8.29 -25.70 -22.33
C PHE A 295 -9.62 -25.21 -21.76
N VAL A 296 -10.73 -25.58 -22.40
CA VAL A 296 -12.09 -25.24 -21.98
C VAL A 296 -12.45 -25.93 -20.65
N GLU A 297 -12.08 -27.21 -20.47
CA GLU A 297 -12.25 -27.93 -19.20
C GLU A 297 -11.53 -27.24 -18.04
N ILE A 298 -10.26 -26.87 -18.23
CA ILE A 298 -9.48 -26.18 -17.19
C ILE A 298 -10.17 -24.89 -16.74
N GLU A 299 -10.73 -24.09 -17.66
CA GLU A 299 -11.41 -22.84 -17.30
C GLU A 299 -12.67 -23.09 -16.47
N MET A 300 -13.49 -24.08 -16.84
CA MET A 300 -14.68 -24.46 -16.07
C MET A 300 -14.32 -25.00 -14.68
N SER A 301 -13.35 -25.92 -14.61
CA SER A 301 -12.81 -26.43 -13.35
C SER A 301 -12.28 -25.32 -12.43
N GLN A 302 -11.65 -24.29 -13.00
CA GLN A 302 -11.24 -23.10 -12.25
C GLN A 302 -12.42 -22.26 -11.76
N LEU A 303 -13.49 -22.11 -12.55
CA LEU A 303 -14.71 -21.43 -12.13
C LEU A 303 -15.37 -22.18 -10.97
N LEU A 304 -15.59 -23.49 -11.08
CA LEU A 304 -16.15 -24.32 -10.01
C LEU A 304 -15.32 -24.24 -8.72
N LYS A 305 -13.99 -24.33 -8.84
CA LYS A 305 -13.09 -24.19 -7.69
C LYS A 305 -13.23 -22.85 -6.96
N ASN A 306 -13.36 -21.76 -7.70
CA ASN A 306 -13.37 -20.41 -7.14
C ASN A 306 -14.74 -19.99 -6.62
N TYR A 307 -15.82 -20.36 -7.32
CA TYR A 307 -17.18 -19.88 -7.01
C TYR A 307 -18.03 -20.90 -6.24
N VAL A 308 -17.78 -22.21 -6.41
CA VAL A 308 -18.59 -23.28 -5.79
C VAL A 308 -17.84 -23.93 -4.63
N TYR A 309 -16.68 -24.53 -4.88
CA TYR A 309 -16.00 -25.34 -3.87
C TYR A 309 -15.41 -24.47 -2.73
N LYS A 310 -14.79 -23.34 -3.10
CA LYS A 310 -14.26 -22.35 -2.14
C LYS A 310 -15.21 -21.21 -1.83
N ARG A 311 -16.51 -21.33 -2.19
CA ARG A 311 -17.53 -20.26 -2.07
C ARG A 311 -17.30 -19.46 -0.78
N LEU A 312 -16.87 -18.22 -0.95
CA LEU A 312 -16.85 -17.24 0.14
C LEU A 312 -18.32 -17.00 0.53
N SER A 313 -18.59 -16.85 1.82
CA SER A 313 -19.94 -16.64 2.38
C SER A 313 -20.73 -15.50 1.70
N ASN A 314 -20.04 -14.61 0.98
CA ASN A 314 -20.60 -13.37 0.44
C ASN A 314 -20.93 -13.45 -1.07
N ILE A 315 -20.85 -14.64 -1.70
CA ILE A 315 -21.25 -14.80 -3.11
C ILE A 315 -22.76 -15.07 -3.17
N SER A 316 -23.52 -14.10 -3.69
CA SER A 316 -24.97 -14.23 -3.91
C SER A 316 -25.31 -15.25 -5.01
N ASN A 317 -26.49 -15.86 -4.91
CA ASN A 317 -27.00 -16.78 -5.94
C ASN A 317 -27.13 -16.08 -7.31
N ASP A 318 -27.55 -14.81 -7.35
CA ASP A 318 -27.63 -14.04 -8.61
C ASP A 318 -26.29 -13.87 -9.33
N LYS A 319 -25.18 -13.86 -8.58
CA LYS A 319 -23.85 -13.80 -9.18
C LYS A 319 -23.45 -15.15 -9.78
N ILE A 320 -23.94 -16.25 -9.22
CA ILE A 320 -23.72 -17.60 -9.74
C ILE A 320 -24.47 -17.75 -11.06
N LYS A 321 -25.76 -17.38 -11.11
CA LYS A 321 -26.57 -17.36 -12.36
C LYS A 321 -25.85 -16.62 -13.49
N ARG A 322 -25.43 -15.38 -13.24
CA ARG A 322 -24.70 -14.55 -14.22
C ARG A 322 -23.38 -15.13 -14.72
N ILE A 323 -22.79 -16.09 -14.02
CA ILE A 323 -21.51 -16.72 -14.39
C ILE A 323 -21.73 -18.07 -15.08
N PHE A 324 -22.68 -18.86 -14.59
CA PHE A 324 -22.85 -20.27 -14.96
C PHE A 324 -24.04 -20.54 -15.88
N GLU A 325 -24.94 -19.57 -16.09
CA GLU A 325 -25.94 -19.67 -17.17
C GLU A 325 -25.22 -19.92 -18.50
N TYR A 326 -25.74 -20.87 -19.28
CA TYR A 326 -25.07 -21.47 -20.44
C TYR A 326 -24.44 -20.46 -21.40
N GLN A 327 -25.20 -19.46 -21.86
CA GLN A 327 -24.73 -18.45 -22.80
C GLN A 327 -23.67 -17.53 -22.17
N ASN A 328 -23.90 -17.09 -20.93
CA ASN A 328 -22.92 -16.31 -20.18
C ASN A 328 -21.62 -17.09 -19.93
N LEU A 329 -21.72 -18.38 -19.58
CA LEU A 329 -20.59 -19.26 -19.33
C LEU A 329 -19.76 -19.46 -20.59
N LYS A 330 -20.41 -19.74 -21.73
CA LYS A 330 -19.78 -19.87 -23.05
C LYS A 330 -18.96 -18.62 -23.39
N LYS A 331 -19.60 -17.44 -23.30
CA LYS A 331 -18.94 -16.16 -23.59
C LYS A 331 -17.83 -15.82 -22.59
N LEU A 332 -18.00 -16.23 -21.33
CA LEU A 332 -17.01 -16.01 -20.28
C LEU A 332 -15.73 -16.83 -20.50
N ILE A 333 -15.85 -18.10 -20.89
CA ILE A 333 -14.70 -18.97 -21.21
C ILE A 333 -13.98 -18.48 -22.46
N GLU A 334 -14.72 -18.12 -23.52
CA GLU A 334 -14.19 -17.50 -24.74
C GLU A 334 -13.30 -16.28 -24.41
N ASN A 335 -13.86 -15.31 -23.69
CA ASN A 335 -13.15 -14.09 -23.31
C ASN A 335 -11.95 -14.35 -22.40
N LYS A 336 -12.01 -15.36 -21.53
CA LYS A 336 -10.88 -15.75 -20.67
C LYS A 336 -9.72 -16.32 -21.48
N LEU A 337 -10.01 -17.18 -22.44
CA LEU A 337 -9.02 -17.81 -23.30
C LEU A 337 -8.39 -16.78 -24.26
N LEU A 338 -9.18 -15.85 -24.80
CA LEU A 338 -8.66 -14.70 -25.55
C LEU A 338 -7.75 -13.81 -24.70
N ASN A 339 -8.18 -13.45 -23.48
CA ASN A 339 -7.36 -12.64 -22.58
C ASN A 339 -6.00 -13.30 -22.27
N LYS A 340 -5.96 -14.64 -22.18
CA LYS A 340 -4.71 -15.40 -21.97
C LYS A 340 -3.80 -15.34 -23.20
N LEU A 341 -4.35 -15.49 -24.40
CA LEU A 341 -3.64 -15.32 -25.67
C LEU A 341 -3.10 -13.88 -25.83
N ASP A 342 -3.93 -12.87 -25.59
CA ASP A 342 -3.52 -11.47 -25.68
C ASP A 342 -2.39 -11.13 -24.68
N THR A 343 -2.43 -11.73 -23.48
CA THR A 343 -1.35 -11.59 -22.48
C THR A 343 -0.07 -12.30 -22.93
N TYR A 344 -0.20 -13.43 -23.62
CA TYR A 344 0.92 -14.16 -24.17
C TYR A 344 1.69 -13.31 -25.18
N VAL A 345 1.01 -12.72 -26.16
CA VAL A 345 1.62 -11.84 -27.18
C VAL A 345 2.32 -10.64 -26.54
N ARG A 346 1.68 -10.00 -25.55
CA ARG A 346 2.31 -8.91 -24.77
C ARG A 346 3.58 -9.36 -24.05
N ASN A 347 3.59 -10.57 -23.48
CA ASN A 347 4.80 -11.08 -22.85
C ASN A 347 5.93 -11.30 -23.87
N CYS A 348 5.63 -11.77 -25.08
CA CYS A 348 6.62 -11.90 -26.15
C CYS A 348 7.27 -10.54 -26.45
N GLY A 349 6.47 -9.50 -26.71
CA GLY A 349 7.04 -8.17 -26.98
C GLY A 349 7.77 -7.58 -25.78
N LYS A 350 7.26 -7.77 -24.55
CA LYS A 350 7.98 -7.38 -23.32
C LYS A 350 9.38 -7.98 -23.28
N TYR A 351 9.49 -9.29 -23.40
CA TYR A 351 10.77 -9.97 -23.28
C TYR A 351 11.67 -9.71 -24.47
N ASN A 352 11.12 -9.37 -25.65
CA ASN A 352 11.92 -9.00 -26.81
C ASN A 352 12.79 -7.76 -26.54
N TYR A 353 12.29 -6.80 -25.75
CA TYR A 353 13.07 -5.64 -25.34
C TYR A 353 14.15 -5.91 -24.31
N TYR A 354 13.89 -6.83 -23.38
CA TYR A 354 14.72 -6.95 -22.17
C TYR A 354 15.66 -8.15 -22.16
N LEU A 355 15.40 -9.17 -22.98
CA LEU A 355 16.26 -10.34 -23.09
C LEU A 355 17.30 -10.12 -24.19
N GLN A 356 18.50 -10.64 -23.95
CA GLN A 356 19.49 -10.84 -25.01
C GLN A 356 19.19 -12.14 -25.78
N ASP A 357 19.79 -12.31 -26.95
CA ASP A 357 19.62 -13.53 -27.73
C ASP A 357 20.09 -14.76 -26.94
N GLY A 358 19.32 -15.85 -27.01
CA GLY A 358 19.55 -17.06 -26.21
C GLY A 358 19.06 -17.00 -24.76
N GLU A 359 18.77 -15.83 -24.19
CA GLU A 359 18.29 -15.72 -22.81
C GLU A 359 16.86 -16.22 -22.62
N ILE A 360 16.55 -16.65 -21.39
CA ILE A 360 15.24 -17.17 -20.99
C ILE A 360 14.73 -16.38 -19.78
N ALA A 361 13.46 -15.96 -19.81
CA ALA A 361 12.85 -15.18 -18.73
C ALA A 361 12.65 -16.00 -17.43
N THR A 362 13.63 -15.94 -16.52
CA THR A 362 13.58 -16.59 -15.20
C THR A 362 12.73 -15.82 -14.19
N SER A 363 12.46 -16.43 -13.02
CA SER A 363 11.66 -15.77 -11.98
C SER A 363 12.31 -14.53 -11.38
N ASP A 364 13.64 -14.52 -11.24
CA ASP A 364 14.36 -13.40 -10.63
C ASP A 364 14.35 -12.17 -11.52
N PHE A 365 14.59 -12.35 -12.83
CA PHE A 365 14.45 -11.31 -13.83
C PHE A 365 13.03 -10.71 -13.85
N ILE A 366 11.99 -11.56 -13.85
CA ILE A 366 10.59 -11.11 -13.84
C ILE A 366 10.27 -10.32 -12.55
N ALA A 367 10.78 -10.77 -11.41
CA ALA A 367 10.55 -10.13 -10.12
C ALA A 367 11.20 -8.75 -10.04
N ARG A 368 12.47 -8.62 -10.47
CA ARG A 368 13.22 -7.35 -10.51
C ARG A 368 12.50 -6.30 -11.35
N ASN A 369 12.14 -6.62 -12.59
CA ASN A 369 11.46 -5.68 -13.49
C ASN A 369 10.10 -5.25 -12.92
N ARG A 370 9.36 -6.17 -12.30
CA ARG A 370 8.07 -5.85 -11.66
C ARG A 370 8.24 -4.92 -10.46
N GLN A 371 9.24 -5.14 -9.62
CA GLN A 371 9.52 -4.30 -8.46
C GLN A 371 9.91 -2.89 -8.90
N ASN A 372 10.80 -2.78 -9.90
CA ASN A 372 11.22 -1.50 -10.48
C ASN A 372 10.03 -0.66 -10.98
N GLU A 373 9.22 -1.23 -11.89
CA GLU A 373 8.05 -0.53 -12.42
C GLU A 373 7.03 -0.14 -11.32
N ALA A 374 6.87 -0.99 -10.28
CA ALA A 374 5.94 -0.72 -9.19
C ALA A 374 6.41 0.42 -8.29
N PHE A 375 7.73 0.52 -8.05
CA PHE A 375 8.33 1.64 -7.35
C PHE A 375 8.14 2.95 -8.13
N LEU A 376 8.52 2.97 -9.41
CA LEU A 376 8.39 4.16 -10.27
C LEU A 376 6.95 4.69 -10.29
N ARG A 377 5.94 3.82 -10.42
CA ARG A 377 4.53 4.23 -10.39
C ARG A 377 4.09 4.91 -9.09
N ASN A 378 4.72 4.63 -7.94
CA ASN A 378 4.40 5.34 -6.70
C ASN A 378 4.88 6.80 -6.74
N ILE A 379 5.91 7.10 -7.54
CA ILE A 379 6.48 8.45 -7.70
C ILE A 379 5.62 9.34 -8.61
N ILE A 380 4.64 8.79 -9.36
CA ILE A 380 3.71 9.59 -10.18
C ILE A 380 3.06 10.70 -9.34
N GLY A 381 2.62 10.38 -8.12
CA GLY A 381 1.97 11.34 -7.22
C GLY A 381 2.85 12.56 -6.91
N VAL A 382 4.17 12.38 -6.82
CA VAL A 382 5.14 13.46 -6.59
C VAL A 382 5.10 14.46 -7.74
N SER A 383 5.33 14.00 -8.98
CA SER A 383 5.31 14.89 -10.15
C SER A 383 3.95 15.56 -10.36
N SER A 384 2.87 14.85 -10.06
CA SER A 384 1.51 15.32 -10.32
C SER A 384 1.09 16.40 -9.33
N VAL A 385 1.30 16.17 -8.03
CA VAL A 385 0.99 17.16 -6.99
C VAL A 385 1.92 18.36 -7.09
N ALA A 386 3.20 18.17 -7.41
CA ALA A 386 4.10 19.28 -7.65
C ALA A 386 3.66 20.13 -8.86
N TYR A 387 3.22 19.50 -9.95
CA TYR A 387 2.65 20.17 -11.12
C TYR A 387 1.40 20.98 -10.77
N PHE A 388 0.48 20.44 -9.97
CA PHE A 388 -0.71 21.18 -9.57
C PHE A 388 -0.40 22.37 -8.66
N SER A 389 0.55 22.22 -7.74
CA SER A 389 1.03 23.33 -6.91
C SER A 389 1.68 24.42 -7.77
N LEU A 390 2.45 24.05 -8.80
CA LEU A 390 3.01 24.99 -9.77
C LEU A 390 1.91 25.75 -10.54
N ARG A 391 0.84 25.07 -10.96
CA ARG A 391 -0.32 25.74 -11.58
C ARG A 391 -0.99 26.72 -10.63
N ASN A 392 -1.13 26.37 -9.36
CA ASN A 392 -1.71 27.25 -8.35
C ASN A 392 -0.82 28.48 -8.13
N ILE A 393 0.51 28.31 -8.04
CA ILE A 393 1.45 29.44 -7.89
C ILE A 393 1.29 30.47 -9.02
N LEU A 394 1.14 29.98 -10.26
CA LEU A 394 1.04 30.82 -11.46
C LEU A 394 -0.37 31.38 -11.71
N GLU A 395 -1.39 30.87 -11.03
CA GLU A 395 -2.80 31.21 -11.29
C GLU A 395 -3.16 31.11 -12.78
N THR A 396 -2.68 30.04 -13.43
CA THR A 396 -2.88 29.83 -14.86
C THR A 396 -4.29 29.37 -15.17
N GLU A 397 -4.95 30.09 -16.08
CA GLU A 397 -6.27 29.76 -16.60
C GLU A 397 -6.20 28.78 -17.79
N ASN A 398 -5.01 28.28 -18.12
CA ASN A 398 -4.82 27.44 -19.29
C ASN A 398 -5.55 26.10 -19.13
N GLU A 399 -6.53 25.82 -19.97
CA GLU A 399 -7.26 24.53 -19.94
C GLU A 399 -6.33 23.34 -20.27
N ASN A 400 -5.24 23.60 -20.99
CA ASN A 400 -4.29 22.59 -21.43
C ASN A 400 -3.12 22.43 -20.45
N ASP A 401 -2.33 21.37 -20.69
CA ASP A 401 -1.09 21.13 -19.96
C ASP A 401 -0.05 22.23 -20.22
N ILE A 402 0.47 22.83 -19.14
CA ILE A 402 1.49 23.88 -19.16
C ILE A 402 2.94 23.35 -19.15
N THR A 403 3.13 22.04 -19.02
CA THR A 403 4.47 21.43 -18.90
C THR A 403 5.35 21.74 -20.11
N GLY A 404 6.59 22.16 -19.88
CA GLY A 404 7.56 22.54 -20.92
C GLY A 404 7.25 23.88 -21.61
N ARG A 405 6.45 24.75 -20.99
CA ARG A 405 5.99 26.03 -21.57
C ARG A 405 6.25 27.25 -20.68
N MET A 406 7.16 27.15 -19.72
CA MET A 406 7.49 28.27 -18.83
C MET A 406 8.09 29.45 -19.58
N ARG A 407 9.08 29.18 -20.45
CA ARG A 407 9.78 30.18 -21.24
C ARG A 407 8.99 30.57 -22.49
N GLY A 408 9.09 31.83 -22.87
CA GLY A 408 8.65 32.27 -24.19
C GLY A 408 9.53 31.71 -25.30
N LYS A 409 8.99 31.65 -26.51
CA LYS A 409 9.70 31.12 -27.68
C LYS A 409 9.41 31.92 -28.93
N THR A 410 10.45 32.24 -29.69
CA THR A 410 10.31 32.82 -31.03
C THR A 410 10.16 31.69 -32.04
N VAL A 411 9.05 31.70 -32.79
CA VAL A 411 8.75 30.72 -33.83
C VAL A 411 8.57 31.43 -35.17
N LYS A 412 9.00 30.80 -36.27
CA LYS A 412 8.70 31.30 -37.62
C LYS A 412 7.31 30.85 -38.03
N ASN A 413 6.47 31.77 -38.49
CA ASN A 413 5.15 31.46 -39.02
C ASN A 413 5.25 30.91 -40.46
N ASN A 414 4.11 30.51 -41.04
CA ASN A 414 4.05 29.99 -42.42
C ASN A 414 4.48 31.01 -43.49
N LYS A 415 4.62 32.29 -43.14
CA LYS A 415 5.08 33.39 -44.00
C LYS A 415 6.58 33.72 -43.80
N GLY A 416 7.27 33.00 -42.91
CA GLY A 416 8.68 33.24 -42.58
C GLY A 416 8.93 34.35 -41.54
N GLU A 417 7.88 35.02 -41.05
CA GLU A 417 8.00 36.07 -40.05
C GLU A 417 8.23 35.47 -38.66
N GLU A 418 9.14 36.06 -37.90
CA GLU A 418 9.38 35.69 -36.50
C GLU A 418 8.24 36.18 -35.62
N LYS A 419 7.57 35.25 -34.95
CA LYS A 419 6.50 35.52 -33.99
C LYS A 419 6.92 35.02 -32.62
N TYR A 420 6.91 35.90 -31.64
CA TYR A 420 7.07 35.52 -30.24
C TYR A 420 5.78 34.87 -29.73
N VAL A 421 5.91 33.72 -29.08
CA VAL A 421 4.83 33.05 -28.34
C VAL A 421 5.18 33.13 -26.87
N SER A 422 4.32 33.81 -26.10
CA SER A 422 4.52 33.99 -24.67
C SER A 422 4.53 32.67 -23.91
N GLY A 423 5.48 32.53 -23.00
CA GLY A 423 5.51 31.47 -22.01
C GLY A 423 4.51 31.72 -20.88
N GLU A 424 4.30 30.73 -20.03
CA GLU A 424 3.45 30.92 -18.84
C GLU A 424 4.08 31.92 -17.84
N VAL A 425 5.41 32.05 -17.78
CA VAL A 425 6.08 33.06 -16.95
C VAL A 425 5.85 34.48 -17.50
N ASP A 426 5.81 34.64 -18.84
CA ASP A 426 5.53 35.94 -19.46
C ASP A 426 4.16 36.48 -19.04
N LYS A 427 3.17 35.59 -18.87
CA LYS A 427 1.81 35.97 -18.49
C LYS A 427 1.72 36.60 -17.12
N ILE A 428 2.63 36.28 -16.19
CA ILE A 428 2.71 36.94 -14.88
C ILE A 428 2.82 38.47 -15.06
N TYR A 429 3.61 38.89 -16.05
CA TYR A 429 3.83 40.31 -16.36
C TYR A 429 2.73 40.86 -17.26
N ASN A 430 2.28 40.09 -18.25
CA ASN A 430 1.27 40.55 -19.20
C ASN A 430 -0.12 40.69 -18.56
N GLU A 431 -0.44 39.89 -17.54
CA GLU A 431 -1.72 39.85 -16.84
C GLU A 431 -1.68 40.60 -15.49
N ASN A 432 -0.58 41.31 -15.19
CA ASN A 432 -0.36 42.08 -13.95
C ASN A 432 -0.42 41.26 -12.64
N LYS A 433 -0.09 39.97 -12.67
CA LYS A 433 -0.16 39.04 -11.52
C LYS A 433 1.10 39.01 -10.65
N LYS A 434 1.94 40.06 -10.70
CA LYS A 434 3.26 40.04 -10.05
C LYS A 434 3.17 39.91 -8.54
N ASN A 435 2.19 40.57 -7.92
CA ASN A 435 2.07 40.64 -6.46
C ASN A 435 1.56 39.31 -5.89
N GLU A 436 0.51 38.78 -6.53
CA GLU A 436 -0.15 37.52 -6.24
C GLU A 436 0.85 36.36 -6.37
N VAL A 437 1.58 36.31 -7.50
CA VAL A 437 2.60 35.27 -7.72
C VAL A 437 3.77 35.41 -6.74
N LYS A 438 4.18 36.63 -6.37
CA LYS A 438 5.24 36.84 -5.36
C LYS A 438 4.82 36.26 -4.01
N GLU A 439 3.59 36.53 -3.58
CA GLU A 439 3.06 36.00 -2.33
C GLU A 439 2.93 34.48 -2.38
N ASN A 440 2.33 33.94 -3.45
CA ASN A 440 2.19 32.51 -3.67
C ASN A 440 3.55 31.81 -3.60
N LEU A 441 4.57 32.31 -4.32
CA LEU A 441 5.94 31.78 -4.27
C LEU A 441 6.53 31.79 -2.86
N LYS A 442 6.34 32.88 -2.10
CA LYS A 442 6.85 33.02 -0.74
C LYS A 442 6.24 31.97 0.20
N MET A 443 4.97 31.62 0.04
CA MET A 443 4.33 30.53 0.81
C MET A 443 4.97 29.15 0.58
N PHE A 444 5.56 28.90 -0.58
CA PHE A 444 6.22 27.62 -0.85
C PHE A 444 7.69 27.62 -0.46
N TYR A 445 8.38 28.74 -0.67
CA TYR A 445 9.84 28.77 -0.70
C TYR A 445 10.51 29.67 0.35
N SER A 446 9.76 30.54 1.04
CA SER A 446 10.29 31.47 2.05
C SER A 446 11.52 32.26 1.56
N TYR A 447 11.46 32.73 0.31
CA TYR A 447 12.50 33.52 -0.34
C TYR A 447 11.91 34.86 -0.77
N ASP A 448 12.72 35.94 -0.68
CA ASP A 448 12.29 37.27 -1.13
C ASP A 448 12.57 37.41 -2.63
N PHE A 449 11.54 37.09 -3.43
CA PHE A 449 11.62 37.13 -4.88
C PHE A 449 11.58 38.57 -5.39
N ASN A 450 12.59 38.96 -6.17
CA ASN A 450 12.58 40.21 -6.91
C ASN A 450 11.83 40.00 -8.24
N MET A 451 10.54 40.36 -8.26
CA MET A 451 9.70 40.21 -9.44
C MET A 451 10.06 41.15 -10.58
N ASP A 452 10.93 42.14 -10.38
CA ASP A 452 11.36 43.02 -11.47
C ASP A 452 12.52 42.39 -12.29
N ASN A 453 13.24 41.43 -11.70
CA ASN A 453 14.25 40.65 -12.43
C ASN A 453 13.62 39.43 -13.12
N LYS A 454 12.91 39.69 -14.23
CA LYS A 454 12.19 38.67 -14.98
C LYS A 454 13.03 37.45 -15.36
N ASN A 455 14.29 37.65 -15.75
CA ASN A 455 15.15 36.55 -16.21
C ASN A 455 15.46 35.56 -15.08
N GLU A 456 15.78 36.06 -13.87
CA GLU A 456 16.00 35.18 -12.71
C GLU A 456 14.73 34.41 -12.33
N ILE A 457 13.57 35.05 -12.43
CA ILE A 457 12.28 34.42 -12.17
C ILE A 457 11.95 33.36 -13.24
N GLU A 458 12.20 33.65 -14.52
CA GLU A 458 12.00 32.71 -15.62
C GLU A 458 12.90 31.47 -15.46
N ASP A 459 14.18 31.65 -15.19
CA ASP A 459 15.12 30.56 -14.97
C ASP A 459 14.73 29.71 -13.75
N PHE A 460 14.24 30.34 -12.68
CA PHE A 460 13.75 29.64 -11.50
C PHE A 460 12.50 28.79 -11.79
N PHE A 461 11.50 29.33 -12.49
CA PHE A 461 10.32 28.56 -12.89
C PHE A 461 10.67 27.45 -13.88
N ALA A 462 11.61 27.68 -14.80
CA ALA A 462 12.12 26.65 -15.70
C ALA A 462 12.74 25.49 -14.93
N ASN A 463 13.53 25.74 -13.88
CA ASN A 463 14.04 24.67 -13.02
C ASN A 463 12.93 23.82 -12.40
N ILE A 464 11.84 24.43 -11.90
CA ILE A 464 10.71 23.70 -11.32
C ILE A 464 10.04 22.82 -12.38
N ASP A 465 9.73 23.39 -13.55
CA ASP A 465 9.06 22.69 -14.65
C ASP A 465 9.90 21.55 -15.20
N GLU A 466 11.20 21.78 -15.44
CA GLU A 466 12.13 20.75 -15.90
C GLU A 466 12.33 19.65 -14.86
N ALA A 467 12.42 19.99 -13.57
CA ALA A 467 12.54 19.01 -12.50
C ALA A 467 11.30 18.11 -12.43
N ILE A 468 10.10 18.69 -12.48
CA ILE A 468 8.83 17.95 -12.55
C ILE A 468 8.79 17.09 -13.81
N SER A 469 9.14 17.66 -14.96
CA SER A 469 9.14 17.00 -16.27
C SER A 469 10.08 15.80 -16.30
N SER A 470 11.27 15.90 -15.69
CA SER A 470 12.25 14.81 -15.64
C SER A 470 11.68 13.55 -14.97
N ILE A 471 10.88 13.73 -13.92
CA ILE A 471 10.16 12.65 -13.24
C ILE A 471 8.94 12.23 -14.08
N ARG A 472 8.14 13.20 -14.51
CA ARG A 472 6.86 12.97 -15.20
C ARG A 472 7.06 12.18 -16.50
N HIS A 473 7.98 12.61 -17.36
CA HIS A 473 8.27 11.94 -18.62
C HIS A 473 8.87 10.54 -18.42
N GLY A 474 9.58 10.31 -17.31
CA GLY A 474 10.12 8.99 -16.97
C GLY A 474 9.07 7.96 -16.55
N ILE A 475 7.93 8.39 -16.01
CA ILE A 475 6.94 7.49 -15.39
C ILE A 475 5.56 7.52 -16.05
N VAL A 476 5.08 8.69 -16.47
CA VAL A 476 3.78 8.83 -17.14
C VAL A 476 3.82 8.11 -18.49
N HIS A 477 4.91 8.31 -19.22
CA HIS A 477 5.25 7.53 -20.40
C HIS A 477 6.14 6.35 -20.00
N PHE A 478 5.92 5.20 -20.64
CA PHE A 478 6.68 4.00 -20.30
C PHE A 478 8.11 4.08 -20.84
N ASN A 479 9.08 4.22 -19.94
CA ASN A 479 10.50 4.19 -20.24
C ASN A 479 11.09 2.80 -19.97
N LEU A 480 11.72 2.20 -20.99
CA LEU A 480 12.28 0.84 -20.92
C LEU A 480 13.52 0.76 -20.03
N GLU A 481 14.34 1.80 -20.04
CA GLU A 481 15.70 1.83 -19.45
C GLU A 481 15.74 2.48 -18.06
N LEU A 482 14.63 3.06 -17.61
CA LEU A 482 14.59 3.79 -16.34
C LEU A 482 14.67 2.84 -15.13
N GLU A 483 15.77 2.92 -14.39
CA GLU A 483 15.91 2.27 -13.10
C GLU A 483 15.38 3.16 -11.96
N GLY A 484 14.86 2.52 -10.91
CA GLY A 484 14.30 3.20 -9.76
C GLY A 484 15.27 4.18 -9.10
N LYS A 485 16.55 3.82 -8.98
CA LYS A 485 17.60 4.66 -8.38
C LYS A 485 17.85 5.98 -9.13
N ASP A 486 17.52 6.02 -10.42
CA ASP A 486 17.79 7.15 -11.31
C ASP A 486 16.61 8.13 -11.42
N ILE A 487 15.47 7.85 -10.78
CA ILE A 487 14.28 8.71 -10.89
C ILE A 487 14.53 10.15 -10.40
N PHE A 488 15.43 10.32 -9.42
CA PHE A 488 15.86 11.61 -8.90
C PHE A 488 17.29 11.95 -9.36
N ALA A 489 17.62 11.60 -10.60
CA ALA A 489 18.87 11.99 -11.23
C ALA A 489 18.87 13.45 -11.69
N PHE A 490 17.69 14.02 -12.05
CA PHE A 490 17.54 15.40 -12.55
C PHE A 490 18.55 15.74 -13.66
N LYS A 491 18.71 14.82 -14.60
CA LYS A 491 19.67 14.94 -15.70
C LYS A 491 19.35 16.17 -16.55
N ASN A 492 20.39 16.91 -16.94
CA ASN A 492 20.33 18.11 -17.80
C ASN A 492 19.62 19.33 -17.19
N ILE A 493 19.53 19.43 -15.86
CA ILE A 493 18.94 20.59 -15.19
C ILE A 493 20.03 21.31 -14.41
N ALA A 494 20.36 22.52 -14.83
CA ALA A 494 21.29 23.38 -14.12
C ALA A 494 20.51 24.30 -13.15
N PRO A 495 20.85 24.32 -11.85
CA PRO A 495 20.18 25.20 -10.90
C PRO A 495 20.44 26.68 -11.21
N SER A 496 19.38 27.50 -11.19
CA SER A 496 19.42 28.96 -11.24
C SER A 496 20.00 29.51 -9.94
N GLU A 497 20.47 30.76 -9.97
CA GLU A 497 21.05 31.42 -8.79
C GLU A 497 20.07 31.48 -7.61
N ILE A 498 18.78 31.75 -7.88
CA ILE A 498 17.72 31.71 -6.86
C ILE A 498 17.66 30.33 -6.20
N SER A 499 17.60 29.25 -6.99
CA SER A 499 17.49 27.89 -6.46
C SER A 499 18.73 27.49 -5.63
N LYS A 500 19.94 27.80 -6.12
CA LYS A 500 21.20 27.52 -5.41
C LYS A 500 21.23 28.20 -4.05
N LYS A 501 20.99 29.52 -4.03
CA LYS A 501 21.05 30.34 -2.82
C LYS A 501 19.98 29.91 -1.83
N MET A 502 18.77 29.64 -2.30
CA MET A 502 17.68 29.16 -1.45
C MET A 502 18.03 27.82 -0.79
N PHE A 503 18.51 26.84 -1.56
CA PHE A 503 18.87 25.53 -1.01
C PHE A 503 20.02 25.66 0.00
N GLN A 504 21.09 26.39 -0.36
CA GLN A 504 22.22 26.65 0.54
C GLN A 504 21.80 27.34 1.84
N ASN A 505 20.84 28.27 1.79
CA ASN A 505 20.28 28.91 2.98
C ASN A 505 19.50 27.93 3.85
N GLU A 506 18.76 26.99 3.26
CA GLU A 506 17.97 26.01 3.99
C GLU A 506 18.84 24.96 4.71
N ILE A 507 19.86 24.43 4.02
CA ILE A 507 20.80 23.44 4.59
C ILE A 507 21.97 24.08 5.35
N ASN A 508 21.91 25.40 5.59
CA ASN A 508 22.94 26.13 6.29
C ASN A 508 23.11 25.62 7.74
N GLU A 509 24.34 25.28 8.14
CA GLU A 509 24.63 24.75 9.47
C GLU A 509 24.10 25.64 10.61
N LYS A 510 24.26 26.97 10.50
CA LYS A 510 23.75 27.93 11.50
C LYS A 510 22.23 27.86 11.60
N LYS A 511 21.50 27.78 10.47
CA LYS A 511 20.04 27.67 10.45
C LYS A 511 19.58 26.34 11.06
N LEU A 512 20.25 25.23 10.75
CA LEU A 512 19.95 23.90 11.31
C LEU A 512 20.19 23.84 12.81
N LYS A 513 21.30 24.42 13.30
CA LYS A 513 21.58 24.53 14.74
C LYS A 513 20.54 25.39 15.45
N LEU A 514 20.08 26.47 14.82
CA LEU A 514 18.98 27.30 15.34
C LEU A 514 17.65 26.54 15.43
N LYS A 515 17.37 25.59 14.52
CA LYS A 515 16.19 24.71 14.64
C LYS A 515 16.28 23.83 15.90
N ILE A 516 17.45 23.26 16.20
CA ILE A 516 17.66 22.50 17.46
C ILE A 516 17.59 23.40 18.69
N PHE A 517 18.21 24.58 18.63
CA PHE A 517 18.13 25.58 19.69
C PHE A 517 16.68 25.96 19.99
N ARG A 518 15.85 26.19 18.96
CA ARG A 518 14.41 26.42 19.15
C ARG A 518 13.73 25.26 19.85
N GLN A 519 13.99 24.02 19.44
CA GLN A 519 13.37 22.86 20.07
C GLN A 519 13.74 22.75 21.55
N LEU A 520 15.00 23.00 21.92
CA LEU A 520 15.44 23.07 23.32
C LEU A 520 14.70 24.18 24.09
N ASN A 521 14.52 25.35 23.47
CA ASN A 521 13.78 26.46 24.07
C ASN A 521 12.30 26.14 24.29
N SER A 522 11.63 25.66 23.25
CA SER A 522 10.21 25.31 23.29
C SER A 522 9.92 24.16 24.26
N ALA A 523 10.88 23.24 24.46
CA ALA A 523 10.82 22.19 25.47
C ALA A 523 11.16 22.68 26.89
N ASN A 524 11.32 23.99 27.10
CA ASN A 524 11.62 24.63 28.39
C ASN A 524 13.02 24.34 28.96
N VAL A 525 13.95 23.77 28.18
CA VAL A 525 15.29 23.39 28.68
C VAL A 525 16.05 24.61 29.21
N PHE A 526 16.02 25.73 28.49
CA PHE A 526 16.73 26.96 28.88
C PHE A 526 16.15 27.65 30.12
N ARG A 527 14.92 27.32 30.52
CA ARG A 527 14.27 27.87 31.72
C ARG A 527 14.58 27.07 32.99
N TYR A 528 14.99 25.79 32.85
CA TYR A 528 15.13 24.86 33.99
C TYR A 528 16.50 24.20 34.09
N LEU A 529 17.46 24.59 33.25
CA LEU A 529 18.81 24.03 33.24
C LEU A 529 19.87 25.13 33.13
N GLU A 530 20.82 25.12 34.06
CA GLU A 530 21.94 26.06 34.04
C GLU A 530 22.79 25.89 32.77
N LYS A 531 23.32 27.01 32.28
CA LYS A 531 24.11 27.08 31.04
C LYS A 531 25.21 26.01 30.96
N TYR A 532 26.02 25.82 32.01
CA TYR A 532 27.13 24.85 31.97
C TYR A 532 26.64 23.39 31.86
N LYS A 533 25.49 23.06 32.47
CA LYS A 533 24.85 21.72 32.35
C LYS A 533 24.37 21.48 30.92
N ILE A 534 23.79 22.50 30.29
CA ILE A 534 23.40 22.44 28.88
C ILE A 534 24.63 22.24 28.00
N LEU A 535 25.68 23.04 28.16
CA LEU A 535 26.91 22.92 27.37
C LEU A 535 27.55 21.53 27.51
N ASN A 536 27.57 20.96 28.72
CA ASN A 536 28.04 19.59 28.95
C ASN A 536 27.16 18.56 28.20
N TYR A 537 25.84 18.75 28.21
CA TYR A 537 24.93 17.91 27.43
C TYR A 537 25.26 17.98 25.94
N LEU A 538 25.32 19.19 25.37
CA LEU A 538 25.55 19.46 23.94
C LEU A 538 26.89 18.92 23.44
N LYS A 539 27.97 19.09 24.22
CA LYS A 539 29.31 18.56 23.89
C LYS A 539 29.33 17.06 23.70
N ARG A 540 28.47 16.35 24.42
CA ARG A 540 28.45 14.90 24.49
C ARG A 540 27.41 14.29 23.55
N THR A 541 26.24 14.92 23.38
CA THR A 541 25.15 14.41 22.52
C THR A 541 25.14 14.96 21.10
N ARG A 542 24.85 14.08 20.16
CA ARG A 542 24.43 14.43 18.80
C ARG A 542 22.91 14.58 18.72
N PHE A 543 22.45 15.46 17.83
CA PHE A 543 21.03 15.59 17.49
C PHE A 543 20.79 15.04 16.08
N GLU A 544 19.79 14.17 15.94
CA GLU A 544 19.23 13.73 14.67
C GLU A 544 17.82 14.35 14.55
N PHE A 545 17.46 14.87 13.37
CA PHE A 545 16.15 15.50 13.18
C PHE A 545 14.98 14.51 13.24
N VAL A 546 15.24 13.22 12.94
CA VAL A 546 14.24 12.16 12.95
C VAL A 546 14.83 10.88 13.51
N ASN A 547 14.07 10.20 14.37
CA ASN A 547 14.46 8.93 14.98
C ASN A 547 14.44 7.80 13.95
N LYS A 548 15.47 6.94 13.96
CA LYS A 548 15.48 5.69 13.19
C LYS A 548 14.46 4.70 13.77
N ASN A 549 13.64 4.09 12.92
CA ASN A 549 12.66 3.08 13.34
C ASN A 549 13.33 1.70 13.43
N ILE A 550 13.92 1.39 14.59
CA ILE A 550 14.57 0.10 14.84
C ILE A 550 13.52 -0.93 15.31
N PRO A 551 13.43 -2.13 14.70
CA PRO A 551 12.47 -3.15 15.09
C PRO A 551 12.57 -3.52 16.58
N PHE A 552 11.43 -3.85 17.20
CA PHE A 552 11.28 -4.26 18.61
C PHE A 552 11.57 -3.18 19.66
N VAL A 553 12.18 -2.06 19.29
CA VAL A 553 12.47 -0.96 20.21
C VAL A 553 11.16 -0.32 20.70
N PRO A 554 10.87 -0.32 22.01
CA PRO A 554 9.69 0.34 22.54
C PRO A 554 9.82 1.87 22.40
N SER A 555 8.68 2.56 22.30
CA SER A 555 8.72 4.02 22.24
C SER A 555 9.21 4.59 23.57
N PHE A 556 10.00 5.66 23.50
CA PHE A 556 10.50 6.33 24.70
C PHE A 556 9.37 6.72 25.65
N THR A 557 8.28 7.29 25.13
CA THR A 557 7.11 7.67 25.93
C THR A 557 6.47 6.48 26.67
N LYS A 558 6.44 5.28 26.05
CA LYS A 558 5.93 4.08 26.72
C LYS A 558 6.86 3.64 27.85
N LEU A 559 8.18 3.67 27.65
CA LEU A 559 9.15 3.37 28.71
C LEU A 559 9.08 4.38 29.85
N TYR A 560 9.09 5.68 29.52
CA TYR A 560 9.05 6.77 30.49
C TYR A 560 7.82 6.67 31.39
N SER A 561 6.66 6.37 30.79
CA SER A 561 5.40 6.20 31.53
C SER A 561 5.35 5.01 32.50
N ARG A 562 6.38 4.17 32.56
CA ARG A 562 6.47 2.99 33.44
C ARG A 562 7.63 3.08 34.44
N ILE A 563 8.38 4.18 34.45
CA ILE A 563 9.54 4.31 35.33
C ILE A 563 9.13 4.16 36.80
N ASP A 564 8.12 4.91 37.24
CA ASP A 564 7.68 4.85 38.64
C ASP A 564 7.11 3.49 39.05
N ASP A 565 6.42 2.79 38.13
CA ASP A 565 5.87 1.46 38.37
C ASP A 565 6.96 0.38 38.51
N LEU A 566 8.09 0.56 37.80
CA LEU A 566 9.10 -0.48 37.64
C LEU A 566 10.38 -0.21 38.44
N LYS A 567 10.62 1.02 38.91
CA LYS A 567 11.90 1.40 39.55
C LYS A 567 12.27 0.51 40.73
N ASN A 568 11.31 0.19 41.60
CA ASN A 568 11.54 -0.69 42.75
C ASN A 568 11.82 -2.13 42.30
N SER A 569 11.04 -2.65 41.33
CA SER A 569 11.22 -4.02 40.82
C SER A 569 12.51 -4.23 40.02
N LEU A 570 13.09 -3.16 39.49
CA LEU A 570 14.28 -3.21 38.66
C LEU A 570 15.56 -2.74 39.39
N GLY A 571 15.42 -2.25 40.62
CA GLY A 571 16.53 -1.65 41.38
C GLY A 571 17.07 -0.37 40.75
N ILE A 572 16.20 0.43 40.11
CA ILE A 572 16.58 1.66 39.41
C ILE A 572 16.39 2.85 40.35
N TYR A 573 17.42 3.67 40.51
CA TYR A 573 17.30 4.97 41.17
C TYR A 573 16.75 6.02 40.19
N TRP A 574 15.49 6.42 40.40
CA TRP A 574 14.83 7.48 39.63
C TRP A 574 13.91 8.32 40.51
N LYS A 575 13.95 9.64 40.32
CA LYS A 575 13.04 10.60 40.95
C LYS A 575 12.31 11.38 39.87
N THR A 576 11.00 11.20 39.78
CA THR A 576 10.16 11.99 38.88
C THR A 576 10.11 13.43 39.38
N PRO A 577 10.28 14.45 38.50
CA PRO A 577 10.18 15.84 38.90
C PRO A 577 8.83 16.14 39.56
N LYS A 578 8.86 16.87 40.67
CA LYS A 578 7.67 17.34 41.37
C LYS A 578 7.99 18.68 42.03
N THR A 579 7.24 19.71 41.68
CA THR A 579 7.34 21.05 42.29
C THR A 579 6.06 21.40 43.04
N ASN A 580 6.06 22.54 43.74
CA ASN A 580 4.89 23.14 44.37
C ASN A 580 3.81 23.58 43.35
N ASP A 581 4.20 23.85 42.11
CA ASP A 581 3.34 24.23 40.99
C ASP A 581 3.23 23.10 39.94
N ASP A 582 2.01 22.67 39.62
CA ASP A 582 1.74 21.63 38.62
C ASP A 582 2.11 22.09 37.20
N ASN A 583 1.99 23.38 36.89
CA ASN A 583 2.40 23.92 35.59
C ASN A 583 3.92 23.85 35.44
N LYS A 584 4.68 24.29 36.46
CA LYS A 584 6.14 24.12 36.48
C LYS A 584 6.52 22.64 36.38
N THR A 585 5.82 21.76 37.13
CA THR A 585 6.06 20.31 37.07
C THR A 585 5.91 19.79 35.64
N LYS A 586 4.85 20.18 34.92
CA LYS A 586 4.63 19.80 33.52
C LYS A 586 5.73 20.34 32.60
N GLU A 587 6.09 21.61 32.73
CA GLU A 587 7.15 22.21 31.91
C GLU A 587 8.52 21.55 32.14
N ILE A 588 8.86 21.20 33.38
CA ILE A 588 10.09 20.48 33.76
C ILE A 588 10.07 19.06 33.19
N ILE A 589 8.94 18.37 33.27
CA ILE A 589 8.78 17.02 32.67
C ILE A 589 8.97 17.09 31.16
N ASP A 590 8.45 18.12 30.48
CA ASP A 590 8.65 18.30 29.04
C ASP A 590 10.14 18.48 28.70
N ALA A 591 10.87 19.27 29.49
CA ALA A 591 12.33 19.44 29.34
C ALA A 591 13.08 18.12 29.53
N GLN A 592 12.76 17.39 30.60
CA GLN A 592 13.37 16.10 30.91
C GLN A 592 13.09 15.06 29.81
N ILE A 593 11.83 14.94 29.36
CA ILE A 593 11.43 14.04 28.29
C ILE A 593 12.18 14.37 27.00
N TYR A 594 12.27 15.64 26.61
CA TYR A 594 12.93 16.02 25.37
C TYR A 594 14.42 15.61 25.35
N LEU A 595 15.16 15.92 26.42
CA LEU A 595 16.58 15.58 26.55
C LEU A 595 16.80 14.06 26.59
N LEU A 596 16.06 13.34 27.43
CA LEU A 596 16.20 11.89 27.53
C LEU A 596 15.81 11.16 26.25
N LYS A 597 14.76 11.66 25.55
CA LYS A 597 14.32 11.11 24.28
C LYS A 597 15.42 11.22 23.21
N ASN A 598 16.16 12.33 23.17
CA ASN A 598 17.28 12.49 22.26
C ASN A 598 18.42 11.50 22.56
N ILE A 599 18.78 11.30 23.84
CA ILE A 599 19.77 10.28 24.22
C ILE A 599 19.29 8.88 23.84
N TYR A 600 18.02 8.56 24.14
CA TYR A 600 17.42 7.26 23.87
C TYR A 600 17.53 6.90 22.39
N TYR A 601 16.97 7.72 21.50
CA TYR A 601 16.93 7.40 20.07
C TYR A 601 18.26 7.57 19.34
N GLY A 602 19.17 8.39 19.88
CA GLY A 602 20.51 8.61 19.30
C GLY A 602 21.54 7.64 19.87
N GLU A 603 22.21 8.05 20.95
CA GLU A 603 23.38 7.34 21.47
C GLU A 603 23.05 5.96 22.04
N PHE A 604 22.00 5.86 22.86
CA PHE A 604 21.70 4.64 23.59
C PHE A 604 21.35 3.50 22.64
N LEU A 605 20.46 3.71 21.66
CA LEU A 605 20.10 2.63 20.74
C LEU A 605 21.30 2.17 19.91
N ASN A 606 22.16 3.09 19.46
CA ASN A 606 23.39 2.71 18.76
C ASN A 606 24.30 1.86 19.66
N TYR A 607 24.51 2.27 20.91
CA TYR A 607 25.30 1.53 21.89
C TYR A 607 24.70 0.15 22.21
N PHE A 608 23.41 0.12 22.55
CA PHE A 608 22.70 -1.04 23.08
C PHE A 608 22.41 -2.10 22.00
N MET A 609 22.28 -1.69 20.73
CA MET A 609 22.04 -2.61 19.62
C MET A 609 23.33 -3.04 18.89
N SER A 610 24.42 -2.26 18.97
CA SER A 610 25.69 -2.61 18.31
C SER A 610 26.62 -3.41 19.21
N ASN A 611 26.64 -3.14 20.52
CA ASN A 611 27.46 -3.87 21.47
C ASN A 611 26.65 -5.00 22.10
N ASN A 612 26.82 -6.22 21.58
CA ASN A 612 26.08 -7.41 22.00
C ASN A 612 26.14 -7.63 23.53
N GLY A 613 27.27 -7.33 24.18
CA GLY A 613 27.48 -7.60 25.62
C GLY A 613 26.40 -7.01 26.53
N ASN A 614 26.22 -5.68 26.48
CA ASN A 614 25.31 -4.98 27.42
C ASN A 614 23.84 -5.44 27.30
N PHE A 615 23.36 -5.67 26.07
CA PHE A 615 21.99 -6.13 25.87
C PHE A 615 21.77 -7.51 26.50
N PHE A 616 22.72 -8.43 26.31
CA PHE A 616 22.61 -9.79 26.84
C PHE A 616 22.88 -9.88 28.35
N GLU A 617 23.72 -9.02 28.91
CA GLU A 617 23.91 -8.91 30.36
C GLU A 617 22.63 -8.41 31.03
N ILE A 618 22.07 -7.30 30.56
CA ILE A 618 20.80 -6.78 31.09
C ILE A 618 19.66 -7.77 30.89
N SER A 619 19.60 -8.49 29.76
CA SER A 619 18.54 -9.48 29.56
C SER A 619 18.62 -10.63 30.55
N LYS A 620 19.82 -11.12 30.89
CA LYS A 620 20.04 -12.10 31.96
C LYS A 620 19.62 -11.57 33.33
N GLU A 621 19.98 -10.33 33.68
CA GLU A 621 19.56 -9.72 34.94
C GLU A 621 18.02 -9.64 35.07
N ILE A 622 17.31 -9.28 33.99
CA ILE A 622 15.84 -9.22 34.02
C ILE A 622 15.23 -10.62 34.19
N ILE A 623 15.85 -11.65 33.60
CA ILE A 623 15.44 -13.04 33.76
C ILE A 623 15.65 -13.49 35.23
N GLU A 624 16.81 -13.21 35.81
CA GLU A 624 17.14 -13.53 37.22
C GLU A 624 16.24 -12.80 38.21
N LEU A 625 15.95 -11.50 38.00
CA LEU A 625 14.99 -10.77 38.82
C LEU A 625 13.61 -11.44 38.83
N ASN A 626 13.15 -11.96 37.68
CA ASN A 626 11.87 -12.69 37.63
C ASN A 626 11.93 -14.10 38.24
N LYS A 627 13.10 -14.77 38.24
CA LYS A 627 13.30 -16.02 38.99
C LYS A 627 13.01 -15.80 40.47
N ASN A 628 13.49 -14.68 41.02
CA ASN A 628 13.40 -14.37 42.45
C ASN A 628 12.00 -13.85 42.86
N ASP A 629 11.39 -12.97 42.07
CA ASP A 629 10.13 -12.30 42.46
C ASP A 629 8.86 -13.18 42.33
N LYS A 630 8.88 -14.21 41.46
CA LYS A 630 7.62 -14.87 41.00
C LYS A 630 7.70 -16.38 40.85
N ARG A 631 8.52 -17.06 41.64
CA ARG A 631 8.49 -18.53 41.68
C ARG A 631 7.12 -18.96 42.20
N ASN A 632 6.33 -19.62 41.35
CA ASN A 632 5.04 -20.16 41.78
C ASN A 632 5.29 -21.30 42.76
N LEU A 633 4.93 -21.12 44.03
CA LEU A 633 5.15 -22.10 45.09
C LEU A 633 4.51 -23.47 44.77
N LYS A 634 3.43 -23.51 43.98
CA LYS A 634 2.77 -24.77 43.61
C LYS A 634 3.44 -25.53 42.47
N THR A 635 4.11 -24.84 41.56
CA THR A 635 4.63 -25.49 40.33
C THR A 635 6.15 -25.40 40.20
N GLY A 636 6.83 -24.60 41.02
CA GLY A 636 8.26 -24.32 40.91
C GLY A 636 8.66 -23.44 39.69
N PHE A 637 7.74 -23.24 38.74
CA PHE A 637 7.96 -22.44 37.54
C PHE A 637 7.84 -20.93 37.81
N TYR A 638 8.64 -20.15 37.09
CA TYR A 638 8.54 -18.69 37.03
C TYR A 638 8.28 -18.24 35.59
N LYS A 639 7.69 -17.04 35.42
CA LYS A 639 7.12 -16.59 34.15
C LYS A 639 8.10 -16.55 32.97
N LEU A 640 9.39 -16.32 33.20
CA LEU A 640 10.40 -16.13 32.14
C LEU A 640 11.30 -17.34 31.87
N GLN A 641 11.06 -18.49 32.52
CA GLN A 641 11.93 -19.68 32.38
C GLN A 641 12.15 -20.12 30.93
N LYS A 642 11.13 -19.97 30.10
CA LYS A 642 11.15 -20.35 28.68
C LYS A 642 12.12 -19.51 27.83
N PHE A 643 12.59 -18.38 28.34
CA PHE A 643 13.49 -17.47 27.62
C PHE A 643 14.97 -17.71 27.95
N GLU A 644 15.27 -18.50 28.99
CA GLU A 644 16.66 -18.82 29.38
C GLU A 644 17.40 -19.63 28.33
N ASP A 645 16.68 -20.49 27.61
CA ASP A 645 17.28 -21.40 26.63
C ASP A 645 17.57 -20.71 25.27
N ILE A 646 17.29 -19.40 25.12
CA ILE A 646 17.51 -18.69 23.85
C ILE A 646 18.99 -18.32 23.70
N GLN A 647 19.67 -18.97 22.74
CA GLN A 647 21.12 -18.83 22.52
C GLN A 647 21.52 -17.85 21.39
N GLU A 648 20.61 -16.98 20.95
CA GLU A 648 20.92 -16.04 19.85
C GLU A 648 22.00 -15.03 20.23
N LYS A 649 22.87 -14.68 19.27
CA LYS A 649 24.03 -13.81 19.49
C LYS A 649 23.81 -12.34 19.11
N ILE A 650 22.68 -12.02 18.47
CA ILE A 650 22.35 -10.67 18.01
C ILE A 650 21.03 -10.23 18.68
N PRO A 651 20.97 -9.03 19.29
CA PRO A 651 19.77 -8.56 20.01
C PRO A 651 18.48 -8.64 19.20
N LYS A 652 18.55 -8.32 17.91
CA LYS A 652 17.40 -8.35 17.00
C LYS A 652 16.85 -9.77 16.79
N GLU A 653 17.73 -10.76 16.64
CA GLU A 653 17.35 -12.17 16.46
C GLU A 653 16.82 -12.76 17.77
N TYR A 654 17.45 -12.41 18.89
CA TYR A 654 17.00 -12.76 20.24
C TYR A 654 15.56 -12.26 20.50
N LEU A 655 15.28 -10.98 20.22
CA LEU A 655 13.94 -10.40 20.38
C LEU A 655 12.90 -11.03 19.43
N ALA A 656 13.29 -11.36 18.19
CA ALA A 656 12.43 -12.06 17.25
C ALA A 656 12.08 -13.47 17.73
N ASN A 657 13.03 -14.19 18.31
CA ASN A 657 12.80 -15.52 18.87
C ASN A 657 11.89 -15.47 20.10
N ILE A 658 12.09 -14.50 21.02
CA ILE A 658 11.17 -14.29 22.14
C ILE A 658 9.75 -14.05 21.63
N GLN A 659 9.59 -13.19 20.61
CA GLN A 659 8.28 -12.94 20.02
C GLN A 659 7.66 -14.23 19.47
N SER A 660 8.46 -15.08 18.82
CA SER A 660 7.98 -16.36 18.26
C SER A 660 7.53 -17.34 19.34
N LEU A 661 8.29 -17.48 20.43
CA LEU A 661 7.95 -18.32 21.58
C LEU A 661 6.70 -17.80 22.28
N TYR A 662 6.59 -16.47 22.41
CA TYR A 662 5.42 -15.81 22.94
C TYR A 662 4.17 -16.11 22.10
N MET A 663 4.25 -15.94 20.76
CA MET A 663 3.12 -16.23 19.86
C MET A 663 2.68 -17.70 19.91
N ILE A 664 3.60 -18.62 20.19
CA ILE A 664 3.30 -20.05 20.34
C ILE A 664 2.47 -20.32 21.60
N ASN A 665 2.76 -19.63 22.72
CA ASN A 665 2.06 -19.85 23.99
C ASN A 665 0.72 -19.11 24.04
N ALA A 666 0.66 -17.90 23.49
CA ALA A 666 -0.55 -17.08 23.41
C ALA A 666 -1.71 -17.75 22.63
N GLY A 667 -1.40 -18.71 21.74
CA GLY A 667 -2.43 -19.51 21.09
C GLY A 667 -3.17 -20.47 22.03
N ASN A 668 -2.64 -20.70 23.24
CA ASN A 668 -3.10 -21.74 24.13
C ASN A 668 -3.60 -21.25 25.50
N GLN A 669 -3.26 -20.05 25.97
CA GLN A 669 -3.58 -19.53 27.31
C GLN A 669 -3.89 -18.02 27.30
N ASP A 670 -4.52 -17.52 28.37
CA ASP A 670 -5.22 -16.24 28.51
C ASP A 670 -4.44 -14.96 28.14
N GLU A 671 -5.17 -13.84 27.97
CA GLU A 671 -4.62 -12.50 27.64
C GLU A 671 -3.44 -12.06 28.53
N GLU A 672 -3.38 -12.56 29.77
CA GLU A 672 -2.29 -12.31 30.71
C GLU A 672 -0.89 -12.61 30.13
N GLU A 673 -0.75 -13.58 29.23
CA GLU A 673 0.58 -13.87 28.68
C GLU A 673 1.07 -12.71 27.78
N LYS A 674 0.19 -11.97 27.08
CA LYS A 674 0.53 -10.87 26.14
C LYS A 674 1.21 -9.70 26.79
N ASP A 675 0.78 -9.41 28.00
CA ASP A 675 1.39 -8.40 28.83
C ASP A 675 2.80 -8.83 29.26
N THR A 676 3.06 -10.13 29.43
CA THR A 676 4.39 -10.64 29.83
C THR A 676 5.49 -10.37 28.80
N TYR A 677 5.22 -10.54 27.50
CA TYR A 677 6.22 -10.27 26.44
C TYR A 677 6.56 -8.79 26.34
N ILE A 678 5.52 -7.95 26.30
CA ILE A 678 5.69 -6.49 26.22
C ILE A 678 6.39 -5.99 27.49
N ASP A 679 6.01 -6.51 28.66
CA ASP A 679 6.65 -6.21 29.94
C ASP A 679 8.13 -6.60 29.94
N PHE A 680 8.47 -7.79 29.45
CA PHE A 680 9.87 -8.25 29.38
C PHE A 680 10.74 -7.34 28.51
N ILE A 681 10.30 -7.03 27.29
CA ILE A 681 11.03 -6.10 26.41
C ILE A 681 11.16 -4.72 27.06
N GLN A 682 10.06 -4.18 27.61
CA GLN A 682 10.11 -2.87 28.24
C GLN A 682 11.05 -2.83 29.44
N LYS A 683 11.11 -3.90 30.24
CA LYS A 683 12.07 -4.01 31.36
C LYS A 683 13.52 -4.05 30.90
N ILE A 684 13.83 -4.81 29.83
CA ILE A 684 15.19 -4.85 29.24
C ILE A 684 15.62 -3.45 28.81
N PHE A 685 14.80 -2.79 27.99
CA PHE A 685 15.14 -1.47 27.47
C PHE A 685 15.16 -0.40 28.56
N LEU A 686 14.26 -0.47 29.54
CA LEU A 686 14.22 0.50 30.64
C LEU A 686 15.45 0.37 31.55
N LYS A 687 15.76 -0.85 32.01
CA LYS A 687 16.94 -1.08 32.86
C LYS A 687 18.23 -0.80 32.10
N GLY A 688 18.31 -1.23 30.84
CA GLY A 688 19.45 -0.93 29.96
C GLY A 688 19.66 0.57 29.77
N PHE A 689 18.59 1.33 29.55
CA PHE A 689 18.67 2.78 29.39
C PHE A 689 19.10 3.49 30.68
N MET A 690 18.54 3.10 31.82
CA MET A 690 18.88 3.72 33.10
C MET A 690 20.33 3.41 33.53
N THR A 691 20.77 2.17 33.31
CA THR A 691 22.16 1.76 33.52
C THR A 691 23.11 2.52 32.60
N TYR A 692 22.72 2.71 31.33
CA TYR A 692 23.47 3.55 30.39
C TYR A 692 23.58 4.99 30.89
N LEU A 693 22.49 5.60 31.37
CA LEU A 693 22.51 6.97 31.90
C LEU A 693 23.40 7.08 33.15
N ALA A 694 23.40 6.09 34.03
CA ALA A 694 24.26 6.02 35.20
C ALA A 694 25.74 5.93 34.79
N ASN A 695 26.07 4.91 33.99
CA ASN A 695 27.45 4.60 33.59
C ASN A 695 28.06 5.69 32.71
N ASN A 696 27.23 6.44 31.98
CA ASN A 696 27.67 7.56 31.16
C ASN A 696 27.44 8.90 31.86
N GLY A 697 27.26 8.98 33.18
CA GLY A 697 27.20 10.27 33.90
C GLY A 697 26.16 11.24 33.31
N ARG A 698 24.99 10.73 32.90
CA ARG A 698 23.81 11.50 32.43
C ARG A 698 22.71 11.54 33.47
N LEU A 699 22.89 10.84 34.60
CA LEU A 699 21.92 10.70 35.67
C LEU A 699 21.56 12.04 36.34
N SER A 700 22.40 13.07 36.17
CA SER A 700 22.12 14.45 36.63
C SER A 700 20.84 15.05 36.05
N LEU A 701 20.34 14.52 34.92
CA LEU A 701 19.06 14.92 34.31
C LEU A 701 17.83 14.55 35.18
N ILE A 702 18.02 13.80 36.27
CA ILE A 702 16.98 13.57 37.29
C ILE A 702 16.67 14.86 38.07
N TYR A 703 17.67 15.73 38.24
CA TYR A 703 17.58 16.94 39.07
C TYR A 703 17.22 18.20 38.25
N ILE A 704 16.61 18.03 37.06
CA ILE A 704 16.13 19.19 36.28
C ILE A 704 15.01 19.88 37.06
N GLY A 705 15.11 21.20 37.18
CA GLY A 705 14.12 22.03 37.86
C GLY A 705 14.04 21.84 39.37
N SER A 706 14.97 21.11 40.01
CA SER A 706 14.92 20.85 41.46
C SER A 706 15.35 22.02 42.33
N ASP A 707 16.08 22.99 41.78
CA ASP A 707 16.59 24.16 42.49
C ASP A 707 15.78 25.41 42.10
N GLU A 708 15.06 25.96 43.08
CA GLU A 708 14.16 27.10 42.89
C GLU A 708 14.93 28.40 42.64
N GLU A 709 16.16 28.53 43.17
CA GLU A 709 17.03 29.70 42.97
C GLU A 709 17.48 29.77 41.50
N THR A 710 18.01 28.66 40.98
CA THR A 710 18.32 28.49 39.55
C THR A 710 17.12 28.78 38.66
N ASN A 711 15.95 28.21 38.97
CA ASN A 711 14.74 28.39 38.16
C ASN A 711 14.31 29.85 38.09
N THR A 712 14.47 30.60 39.20
CA THR A 712 14.16 32.02 39.26
C THR A 712 15.10 32.83 38.39
N SER A 713 16.41 32.52 38.42
CA SER A 713 17.42 33.15 37.55
C SER A 713 17.15 32.95 36.05
N LEU A 714 16.56 31.81 35.67
CA LEU A 714 16.31 31.43 34.27
C LEU A 714 14.88 31.75 33.79
N ALA A 715 14.02 32.32 34.65
CA ALA A 715 12.59 32.46 34.41
C ALA A 715 12.24 33.19 33.09
N GLU A 716 13.03 34.20 32.72
CA GLU A 716 12.82 35.04 31.53
C GLU A 716 13.46 34.49 30.25
N LYS A 717 14.40 33.53 30.37
CA LYS A 717 15.26 33.09 29.25
C LYS A 717 14.47 32.51 28.09
N LYS A 718 13.41 31.76 28.38
CA LYS A 718 12.53 31.21 27.33
C LYS A 718 11.92 32.31 26.47
N GLN A 719 11.33 33.33 27.09
CA GLN A 719 10.70 34.43 26.37
C GLN A 719 11.73 35.30 25.64
N GLU A 720 12.89 35.54 26.24
CA GLU A 720 14.01 36.25 25.61
C GLU A 720 14.45 35.55 24.31
N PHE A 721 14.68 34.24 24.38
CA PHE A 721 15.09 33.44 23.24
C PHE A 721 13.99 33.27 22.19
N ASP A 722 12.72 33.18 22.57
CA ASP A 722 11.60 33.17 21.62
C ASP A 722 11.49 34.49 20.85
N LYS A 723 11.70 35.64 21.52
CA LYS A 723 11.77 36.96 20.87
C LYS A 723 12.93 37.03 19.88
N PHE A 724 14.11 36.53 20.25
CA PHE A 724 15.25 36.45 19.32
C PHE A 724 14.94 35.55 18.11
N LEU A 725 14.40 34.35 18.34
CA LEU A 725 14.09 33.41 17.28
C LEU A 725 13.09 33.99 16.28
N LYS A 726 12.05 34.68 16.76
CA LYS A 726 11.08 35.36 15.89
C LYS A 726 11.74 36.47 15.06
N LYS A 727 12.59 37.29 15.68
CA LYS A 727 13.36 38.33 14.97
C LYS A 727 14.29 37.73 13.91
N TYR A 728 15.00 36.65 14.26
CA TYR A 728 15.93 35.97 13.34
C TYR A 728 15.18 35.33 12.16
N GLU A 729 14.00 34.76 12.38
CA GLU A 729 13.18 34.24 11.27
C GLU A 729 12.72 35.34 10.31
N GLN A 730 12.29 36.48 10.86
CA GLN A 730 11.89 37.64 10.05
C GLN A 730 13.08 38.25 9.29
N ASN A 731 14.26 38.22 9.90
CA ASN A 731 15.49 38.73 9.31
C ASN A 731 16.65 37.76 9.58
N ASN A 732 16.86 36.85 8.62
CA ASN A 732 17.86 35.78 8.68
C ASN A 732 19.31 36.25 8.89
N ASN A 733 19.58 37.56 8.88
CA ASN A 733 20.91 38.16 9.01
C ASN A 733 21.15 38.90 10.34
N ILE A 734 20.25 38.79 11.32
CA ILE A 734 20.47 39.41 12.63
C ILE A 734 21.72 38.83 13.30
N LYS A 735 22.52 39.72 13.92
CA LYS A 735 23.68 39.35 14.75
C LYS A 735 23.22 38.46 15.91
N ILE A 736 23.77 37.25 16.00
CA ILE A 736 23.45 36.33 17.09
C ILE A 736 24.05 36.88 18.40
N PRO A 737 23.25 37.04 19.48
CA PRO A 737 23.76 37.38 20.80
C PRO A 737 24.82 36.40 21.29
N TYR A 738 25.79 36.89 22.05
CA TYR A 738 26.91 36.07 22.56
C TYR A 738 26.41 34.83 23.32
N GLU A 739 25.44 35.01 24.22
CA GLU A 739 24.86 33.91 25.01
C GLU A 739 24.26 32.79 24.15
N ILE A 740 23.53 33.14 23.09
CA ILE A 740 22.94 32.16 22.15
C ILE A 740 24.06 31.47 21.36
N ASN A 741 25.07 32.22 20.94
CA ASN A 741 26.18 31.69 20.16
C ASN A 741 27.00 30.63 20.92
N GLU A 742 27.12 30.78 22.25
CA GLU A 742 27.75 29.77 23.09
C GLU A 742 27.04 28.41 23.03
N PHE A 743 25.70 28.40 23.02
CA PHE A 743 24.94 27.17 22.83
C PHE A 743 25.07 26.64 21.40
N LEU A 744 24.90 27.50 20.39
CA LEU A 744 24.97 27.10 18.98
C LEU A 744 26.31 26.45 18.64
N ARG A 745 27.43 26.97 19.18
CA ARG A 745 28.77 26.41 18.92
C ARG A 745 28.88 24.94 19.33
N GLU A 746 28.28 24.58 20.46
CA GLU A 746 28.40 23.22 21.02
C GLU A 746 27.34 22.24 20.48
N ILE A 747 26.28 22.71 19.79
CA ILE A 747 25.29 21.83 19.16
C ILE A 747 25.98 21.01 18.06
N LYS A 748 26.03 19.69 18.24
CA LYS A 748 26.52 18.73 17.24
C LYS A 748 25.35 18.12 16.48
N LEU A 749 25.23 18.47 15.21
CA LEU A 749 24.30 17.81 14.28
C LEU A 749 24.92 16.50 13.76
N GLY A 750 24.09 15.65 13.17
CA GLY A 750 24.55 14.58 12.28
C GLY A 750 25.31 15.11 11.06
N ASN A 751 25.59 14.22 10.11
CA ASN A 751 26.19 14.64 8.86
C ASN A 751 25.28 15.67 8.18
N ILE A 752 25.78 16.86 7.92
CA ILE A 752 25.02 17.86 7.17
C ILE A 752 25.03 17.42 5.71
N LEU A 753 23.86 17.48 5.06
CA LEU A 753 23.74 17.18 3.64
C LEU A 753 24.73 18.03 2.83
N LYS A 754 25.56 17.36 2.02
CA LYS A 754 26.44 18.05 1.09
C LYS A 754 25.61 18.68 -0.02
N TYR A 755 25.97 19.89 -0.43
CA TYR A 755 25.36 20.50 -1.60
C TYR A 755 25.56 19.60 -2.83
N THR A 756 24.48 19.25 -3.50
CA THR A 756 24.50 18.66 -4.84
C THR A 756 23.38 19.27 -5.66
N GLU A 757 23.60 19.40 -6.97
CA GLU A 757 22.57 19.91 -7.89
C GLU A 757 21.30 19.05 -7.85
N ARG A 758 21.48 17.73 -7.71
CA ARG A 758 20.39 16.75 -7.57
C ARG A 758 19.54 17.00 -6.34
N LEU A 759 20.16 17.24 -5.17
CA LEU A 759 19.41 17.54 -3.94
C LEU A 759 18.75 18.92 -3.99
N ASN A 760 19.35 19.90 -4.67
CA ASN A 760 18.72 21.20 -4.89
C ASN A 760 17.44 21.07 -5.74
N MET A 761 17.49 20.37 -6.87
CA MET A 761 16.28 20.11 -7.67
C MET A 761 15.24 19.29 -6.91
N PHE A 762 15.69 18.30 -6.13
CA PHE A 762 14.80 17.52 -5.27
C PHE A 762 14.11 18.39 -4.20
N TYR A 763 14.86 19.32 -3.59
CA TYR A 763 14.35 20.29 -2.62
C TYR A 763 13.21 21.14 -3.21
N LEU A 764 13.35 21.63 -4.45
CA LEU A 764 12.30 22.39 -5.11
C LEU A 764 10.99 21.58 -5.20
N ILE A 765 11.09 20.32 -5.60
CA ILE A 765 9.91 19.43 -5.69
C ILE A 765 9.30 19.17 -4.32
N LEU A 766 10.12 18.89 -3.30
CA LEU A 766 9.61 18.58 -1.96
C LEU A 766 8.77 19.71 -1.36
N LYS A 767 9.16 20.98 -1.57
CA LYS A 767 8.40 22.15 -1.11
C LYS A 767 7.03 22.27 -1.78
N LEU A 768 6.86 21.76 -3.00
CA LEU A 768 5.59 21.74 -3.73
C LEU A 768 4.65 20.59 -3.31
N LEU A 769 5.13 19.63 -2.51
CA LEU A 769 4.32 18.50 -2.08
C LEU A 769 3.50 18.84 -0.84
N ASN A 770 2.22 18.45 -0.87
CA ASN A 770 1.41 18.43 0.33
C ASN A 770 1.95 17.38 1.34
N HIS A 771 1.55 17.53 2.61
CA HIS A 771 2.02 16.67 3.70
C HIS A 771 1.78 15.16 3.46
N LYS A 772 0.66 14.81 2.83
CA LYS A 772 0.29 13.40 2.60
C LYS A 772 1.16 12.77 1.52
N GLU A 773 1.43 13.48 0.42
CA GLU A 773 2.32 12.98 -0.63
C GLU A 773 3.78 12.94 -0.20
N LEU A 774 4.24 13.88 0.65
CA LEU A 774 5.56 13.81 1.26
C LEU A 774 5.70 12.56 2.15
N THR A 775 4.68 12.24 2.96
CA THR A 775 4.64 11.01 3.78
C THR A 775 4.63 9.74 2.93
N ASN A 776 3.86 9.72 1.83
CA ASN A 776 3.80 8.59 0.90
C ASN A 776 5.13 8.37 0.16
N LEU A 777 5.79 9.46 -0.26
CA LEU A 777 7.11 9.43 -0.86
C LEU A 777 8.12 8.83 0.12
N LYS A 778 8.18 9.35 1.36
CA LYS A 778 9.06 8.82 2.41
C LYS A 778 8.91 7.31 2.57
N GLY A 779 7.68 6.83 2.78
CA GLY A 779 7.41 5.40 2.95
C GLY A 779 7.75 4.56 1.71
N SER A 780 7.66 5.15 0.51
CA SER A 780 8.05 4.48 -0.74
C SER A 780 9.56 4.31 -0.86
N LEU A 781 10.35 5.31 -0.47
CA LEU A 781 11.83 5.24 -0.46
C LEU A 781 12.34 4.27 0.62
N GLU A 782 11.79 4.34 1.84
CA GLU A 782 12.11 3.40 2.93
C GLU A 782 11.83 1.94 2.51
N LYS A 783 10.71 1.72 1.82
CA LYS A 783 10.35 0.40 1.28
C LYS A 783 11.31 -0.07 0.20
N TYR A 784 11.80 0.82 -0.67
CA TYR A 784 12.79 0.47 -1.69
C TYR A 784 14.10 0.03 -1.04
N GLN A 785 14.63 0.82 -0.10
CA GLN A 785 15.85 0.49 0.64
C GLN A 785 15.71 -0.84 1.40
N SER A 786 14.59 -1.03 2.10
CA SER A 786 14.31 -2.27 2.84
C SER A 786 14.17 -3.50 1.95
N ALA A 787 13.61 -3.36 0.74
CA ALA A 787 13.40 -4.47 -0.18
C ALA A 787 14.68 -4.91 -0.90
N ASN A 788 15.57 -3.97 -1.24
CA ASN A 788 16.79 -4.22 -2.00
C ASN A 788 18.06 -4.33 -1.14
N LYS A 789 17.97 -4.02 0.17
CA LYS A 789 19.12 -3.92 1.09
C LYS A 789 20.19 -2.92 0.57
N GLU A 790 19.73 -1.79 0.05
CA GLU A 790 20.57 -0.73 -0.53
C GLU A 790 20.20 0.62 0.10
N GLU A 791 21.16 1.53 0.25
CA GLU A 791 20.95 2.86 0.86
C GLU A 791 20.89 4.01 -0.16
N ALA A 792 20.65 3.74 -1.44
CA ALA A 792 20.71 4.71 -2.55
C ALA A 792 19.92 6.03 -2.37
N PHE A 793 18.89 6.04 -1.51
CA PHE A 793 18.06 7.21 -1.20
C PHE A 793 18.32 7.85 0.18
N SER A 794 19.44 7.56 0.83
CA SER A 794 19.72 8.04 2.19
C SER A 794 19.66 9.56 2.30
N ASP A 795 20.37 10.27 1.40
CA ASP A 795 20.42 11.74 1.39
C ASP A 795 19.03 12.36 1.11
N GLN A 796 18.27 11.76 0.20
CA GLN A 796 16.91 12.19 -0.13
C GLN A 796 15.97 12.00 1.07
N LEU A 797 16.08 10.90 1.81
CA LEU A 797 15.31 10.65 3.02
C LEU A 797 15.68 11.63 4.13
N GLU A 798 16.96 11.96 4.29
CA GLU A 798 17.42 12.97 5.24
C GLU A 798 16.87 14.36 4.91
N LEU A 799 16.84 14.76 3.63
CA LEU A 799 16.23 16.01 3.21
C LEU A 799 14.72 16.04 3.46
N ILE A 800 14.01 14.94 3.14
CA ILE A 800 12.58 14.80 3.44
C ILE A 800 12.34 14.96 4.95
N ASN A 801 13.15 14.30 5.78
CA ASN A 801 13.04 14.35 7.23
C ASN A 801 13.22 15.78 7.77
N LEU A 802 14.17 16.54 7.21
CA LEU A 802 14.42 17.94 7.55
C LEU A 802 13.22 18.81 7.21
N LEU A 803 12.68 18.69 5.99
CA LEU A 803 11.55 19.51 5.53
C LEU A 803 10.23 19.13 6.21
N ASN A 804 10.04 17.86 6.59
CA ASN A 804 8.80 17.41 7.21
C ASN A 804 8.58 17.99 8.63
N LEU A 805 9.60 18.62 9.22
CA LEU A 805 9.48 19.30 10.52
C LEU A 805 8.50 20.46 10.48
N ASP A 806 8.42 21.17 9.34
CA ASP A 806 7.66 22.40 9.18
C ASP A 806 6.86 22.53 7.86
N ASN A 807 6.95 21.59 6.90
CA ASN A 807 6.25 21.68 5.60
C ASN A 807 4.73 21.92 5.69
N ASN A 808 4.08 21.49 6.78
CA ASN A 808 2.63 21.66 7.00
C ASN A 808 2.31 22.78 8.01
N ARG A 809 3.30 23.55 8.45
CA ARG A 809 3.12 24.70 9.34
C ARG A 809 3.04 25.96 8.51
N VAL A 810 2.42 27.00 9.07
CA VAL A 810 2.45 28.35 8.50
C VAL A 810 3.86 28.88 8.74
N THR A 811 4.69 28.94 7.69
CA THR A 811 6.10 29.37 7.79
C THR A 811 6.27 30.86 7.56
N GLU A 812 5.37 31.45 6.78
CA GLU A 812 5.35 32.87 6.42
C GLU A 812 3.95 33.42 6.69
N ASP A 813 3.90 34.74 6.88
CA ASP A 813 2.62 35.42 6.88
C ASP A 813 2.01 35.37 5.46
N PHE A 814 0.69 35.24 5.39
CA PHE A 814 -0.05 35.15 4.13
C PHE A 814 -1.38 35.88 4.25
N GLU A 815 -1.95 36.22 3.12
CA GLU A 815 -3.24 36.85 2.97
C GLU A 815 -4.19 35.89 2.24
N LEU A 816 -5.44 35.96 2.64
CA LEU A 816 -6.55 35.28 2.01
C LEU A 816 -7.67 36.29 2.01
N GLU A 817 -8.34 36.49 0.89
CA GLU A 817 -9.35 37.53 0.78
C GLU A 817 -10.73 37.07 1.27
N ALA A 818 -11.59 38.01 1.66
CA ALA A 818 -12.93 37.69 2.15
C ALA A 818 -13.83 37.08 1.09
N ASP A 819 -13.62 37.40 -0.19
CA ASP A 819 -14.34 36.77 -1.30
C ASP A 819 -13.90 35.32 -1.52
N GLU A 820 -12.61 35.00 -1.34
CA GLU A 820 -12.06 33.64 -1.41
C GLU A 820 -12.64 32.74 -0.30
N ILE A 821 -12.73 33.26 0.93
CA ILE A 821 -13.39 32.57 2.05
C ILE A 821 -14.90 32.48 1.79
N GLY A 822 -15.49 33.59 1.36
CA GLY A 822 -16.92 33.77 1.18
C GLY A 822 -17.55 32.83 0.16
N LYS A 823 -16.76 32.27 -0.77
CA LYS A 823 -17.16 31.17 -1.68
C LYS A 823 -17.81 30.00 -0.95
N PHE A 824 -17.49 29.76 0.32
CA PHE A 824 -17.98 28.61 1.10
C PHE A 824 -18.87 29.00 2.30
N LEU A 825 -19.21 30.28 2.44
CA LEU A 825 -20.03 30.79 3.53
C LEU A 825 -21.48 31.03 3.06
N ASP A 826 -22.43 30.84 3.97
CA ASP A 826 -23.84 31.16 3.77
C ASP A 826 -24.27 32.30 4.69
N PHE A 827 -24.30 33.51 4.14
CA PHE A 827 -24.81 34.71 4.77
C PHE A 827 -26.17 35.07 4.18
N ASN A 828 -27.25 34.72 4.88
CA ASN A 828 -28.63 34.96 4.46
C ASN A 828 -28.95 34.41 3.06
N GLY A 829 -28.53 33.17 2.76
CA GLY A 829 -28.74 32.51 1.47
C GLY A 829 -27.75 32.94 0.38
N ASN A 830 -26.78 33.80 0.70
CA ASN A 830 -25.81 34.35 -0.25
C ASN A 830 -24.36 34.09 0.20
N LYS A 831 -23.44 34.10 -0.75
CA LYS A 831 -21.99 34.10 -0.47
C LYS A 831 -21.58 35.47 0.07
N VAL A 832 -20.61 35.47 0.98
CA VAL A 832 -19.93 36.68 1.45
C VAL A 832 -18.98 37.17 0.35
N LYS A 833 -18.97 38.47 0.07
CA LYS A 833 -18.16 39.06 -1.02
C LYS A 833 -17.08 40.02 -0.54
N ASP A 834 -17.21 40.55 0.68
CA ASP A 834 -16.31 41.57 1.19
C ASP A 834 -16.11 41.49 2.71
N ASN A 835 -15.14 42.24 3.23
CA ASN A 835 -14.82 42.30 4.66
C ASN A 835 -15.98 42.83 5.52
N LYS A 836 -16.87 43.67 4.98
CA LYS A 836 -18.00 44.27 5.70
C LYS A 836 -19.08 43.22 5.94
N GLU A 837 -19.37 42.39 4.96
CA GLU A 837 -20.26 41.23 5.07
C GLU A 837 -19.65 40.16 5.98
N LEU A 838 -18.35 39.87 5.85
CA LEU A 838 -17.66 38.89 6.71
C LEU A 838 -17.76 39.29 8.19
N LYS A 839 -17.60 40.57 8.51
CA LYS A 839 -17.77 41.11 9.87
C LYS A 839 -19.18 40.91 10.43
N LYS A 840 -20.21 41.00 9.58
CA LYS A 840 -21.61 40.78 9.98
C LYS A 840 -21.91 39.30 10.19
N PHE A 841 -21.33 38.44 9.36
CA PHE A 841 -21.47 37.00 9.44
C PHE A 841 -20.75 36.43 10.68
N ASP A 842 -19.51 36.86 10.92
CA ASP A 842 -18.63 36.30 11.95
C ASP A 842 -18.76 36.99 13.33
N THR A 843 -19.95 36.90 13.92
CA THR A 843 -20.24 37.44 15.26
C THR A 843 -19.33 36.90 16.38
N ASN A 844 -18.70 35.73 16.17
CA ASN A 844 -17.85 35.05 17.14
C ASN A 844 -16.34 35.26 16.89
N LYS A 845 -15.95 36.07 15.90
CA LYS A 845 -14.56 36.37 15.55
C LYS A 845 -13.70 35.11 15.30
N ILE A 846 -14.20 34.19 14.49
CA ILE A 846 -13.52 32.96 14.06
C ILE A 846 -12.70 33.18 12.78
N TYR A 847 -13.21 33.99 11.88
CA TYR A 847 -12.65 34.34 10.58
C TYR A 847 -12.07 35.74 10.53
N PHE A 848 -12.62 36.70 11.29
CA PHE A 848 -12.23 38.11 11.20
C PHE A 848 -12.15 38.75 12.59
N ASP A 849 -11.00 39.34 12.93
CA ASP A 849 -10.82 40.01 14.23
C ASP A 849 -11.43 41.43 14.27
N GLY A 850 -11.75 41.97 13.09
CA GLY A 850 -12.26 43.32 12.88
C GLY A 850 -11.42 44.13 11.88
N GLU A 851 -10.16 43.75 11.68
CA GLU A 851 -9.19 44.37 10.78
C GLU A 851 -8.58 43.36 9.80
N ASN A 852 -8.22 42.17 10.30
CA ASN A 852 -7.54 41.13 9.54
C ASN A 852 -8.29 39.80 9.59
N ILE A 853 -8.12 39.02 8.52
CA ILE A 853 -8.59 37.64 8.48
C ILE A 853 -7.71 36.77 9.39
N ILE A 854 -8.35 35.91 10.18
CA ILE A 854 -7.69 35.00 11.11
C ILE A 854 -7.00 33.89 10.33
N LYS A 855 -5.69 33.78 10.53
CA LYS A 855 -4.77 32.96 9.72
C LYS A 855 -4.68 31.52 10.23
N HIS A 856 -5.76 30.76 10.04
CA HIS A 856 -5.75 29.32 10.34
C HIS A 856 -4.75 28.57 9.46
N ARG A 857 -4.10 27.53 9.99
CA ARG A 857 -3.22 26.65 9.20
C ARG A 857 -3.94 26.05 7.99
N ALA A 858 -5.22 25.75 8.13
CA ALA A 858 -6.03 25.20 7.06
C ALA A 858 -6.26 26.21 5.92
N PHE A 859 -6.32 27.51 6.23
CA PHE A 859 -6.39 28.59 5.23
C PHE A 859 -5.07 28.72 4.46
N TYR A 860 -3.95 28.62 5.17
CA TYR A 860 -2.64 28.58 4.53
C TYR A 860 -2.52 27.42 3.52
N ASN A 861 -2.98 26.23 3.91
CA ASN A 861 -2.97 25.05 3.03
C ASN A 861 -3.96 25.17 1.86
N ILE A 862 -5.15 25.74 2.08
CA ILE A 862 -6.13 25.88 1.00
C ILE A 862 -5.66 26.89 -0.06
N LYS A 863 -4.95 27.95 0.33
CA LYS A 863 -4.34 28.89 -0.62
C LYS A 863 -3.23 28.21 -1.44
N LYS A 864 -2.35 27.44 -0.79
CA LYS A 864 -1.26 26.71 -1.48
C LYS A 864 -1.79 25.68 -2.48
N TYR A 865 -2.69 24.81 -2.05
CA TYR A 865 -3.04 23.59 -2.78
C TYR A 865 -4.46 23.57 -3.35
N GLY A 866 -5.34 24.45 -2.86
CA GLY A 866 -6.76 24.46 -3.21
C GLY A 866 -7.01 25.02 -4.59
N MET A 867 -7.82 24.31 -5.38
CA MET A 867 -8.37 24.82 -6.63
C MET A 867 -9.73 25.45 -6.32
N LEU A 868 -9.71 26.63 -5.70
CA LEU A 868 -10.90 27.24 -5.08
C LEU A 868 -12.09 27.32 -6.04
N ASN A 869 -11.88 27.68 -7.30
CA ASN A 869 -12.95 27.81 -8.29
C ASN A 869 -13.60 26.46 -8.66
N LEU A 870 -12.85 25.36 -8.65
CA LEU A 870 -13.41 24.03 -8.87
C LEU A 870 -14.09 23.50 -7.61
N LEU A 871 -13.48 23.70 -6.44
CA LEU A 871 -14.05 23.35 -5.14
C LEU A 871 -15.37 24.08 -4.88
N GLU A 872 -15.43 25.36 -5.21
CA GLU A 872 -16.63 26.20 -5.13
C GLU A 872 -17.78 25.60 -5.92
N LYS A 873 -17.55 25.27 -7.20
CA LYS A 873 -18.59 24.69 -8.07
C LYS A 873 -19.11 23.34 -7.55
N ILE A 874 -18.21 22.51 -7.02
CA ILE A 874 -18.59 21.22 -6.43
C ILE A 874 -19.38 21.45 -5.13
N ALA A 875 -18.94 22.36 -4.28
CA ALA A 875 -19.60 22.71 -3.02
C ALA A 875 -20.99 23.32 -3.26
N ASP A 876 -21.12 24.25 -4.22
CA ASP A 876 -22.40 24.82 -4.65
C ASP A 876 -23.37 23.73 -5.08
N LYS A 877 -22.93 22.83 -5.97
CA LYS A 877 -23.78 21.72 -6.46
C LYS A 877 -24.16 20.74 -5.34
N ALA A 878 -23.33 20.61 -4.31
CA ALA A 878 -23.59 19.76 -3.15
C ALA A 878 -24.48 20.41 -2.08
N GLY A 879 -24.70 21.73 -2.15
CA GLY A 879 -25.29 22.51 -1.08
C GLY A 879 -24.39 22.62 0.16
N TYR A 880 -23.07 22.50 -0.02
CA TYR A 880 -22.10 22.60 1.07
C TYR A 880 -21.72 24.07 1.30
N LYS A 881 -22.16 24.61 2.43
CA LYS A 881 -21.82 25.94 2.95
C LYS A 881 -21.69 25.88 4.47
N ILE A 882 -21.06 26.92 5.03
CA ILE A 882 -20.96 27.12 6.47
C ILE A 882 -21.94 28.20 6.87
N SER A 883 -22.85 27.87 7.78
CA SER A 883 -23.89 28.79 8.24
C SER A 883 -23.55 29.46 9.58
N ILE A 884 -24.26 30.54 9.93
CA ILE A 884 -24.13 31.21 11.23
C ILE A 884 -24.48 30.25 12.39
N GLU A 885 -25.45 29.36 12.19
CA GLU A 885 -25.87 28.37 13.19
C GLU A 885 -24.74 27.39 13.52
N GLU A 886 -24.02 26.93 12.49
CA GLU A 886 -22.84 26.08 12.64
C GLU A 886 -21.71 26.81 13.39
N LEU A 887 -21.49 28.10 13.12
CA LEU A 887 -20.51 28.90 13.87
C LEU A 887 -20.87 29.06 15.34
N LYS A 888 -22.15 29.30 15.66
CA LYS A 888 -22.63 29.38 17.05
C LYS A 888 -22.44 28.04 17.76
N LYS A 889 -22.81 26.94 17.11
CA LYS A 889 -22.64 25.58 17.64
C LYS A 889 -21.17 25.24 17.88
N TYR A 890 -20.28 25.65 16.98
CA TYR A 890 -18.83 25.49 17.12
C TYR A 890 -18.31 26.21 18.36
N SER A 891 -18.64 27.49 18.53
CA SER A 891 -18.25 28.29 19.69
C SER A 891 -18.77 27.70 21.00
N ASN A 892 -20.01 27.25 21.03
CA ASN A 892 -20.61 26.64 22.22
C ASN A 892 -19.88 25.34 22.62
N LYS A 893 -19.66 24.43 21.67
CA LYS A 893 -18.96 23.16 21.94
C LYS A 893 -17.48 23.34 22.27
N LYS A 894 -16.84 24.38 21.73
CA LYS A 894 -15.45 24.72 22.05
C LYS A 894 -15.23 24.95 23.56
N ASN A 895 -16.24 25.44 24.28
CA ASN A 895 -16.15 25.68 25.72
C ASN A 895 -16.23 24.37 26.55
N GLU A 896 -16.77 23.29 25.99
CA GLU A 896 -16.97 22.02 26.71
C GLU A 896 -15.92 20.96 26.34
N ILE A 897 -15.17 21.15 25.26
CA ILE A 897 -14.28 20.13 24.69
C ILE A 897 -13.17 19.69 25.65
N GLU A 898 -12.64 20.60 26.48
CA GLU A 898 -11.60 20.29 27.46
C GLU A 898 -12.09 19.27 28.50
N LYS A 899 -13.33 19.40 28.96
CA LYS A 899 -13.96 18.44 29.89
C LYS A 899 -14.09 17.06 29.24
N ASN A 900 -14.53 17.02 27.98
CA ASN A 900 -14.70 15.76 27.24
C ASN A 900 -13.35 15.07 26.99
N HIS A 901 -12.29 15.80 26.64
CA HIS A 901 -10.94 15.24 26.50
C HIS A 901 -10.41 14.69 27.82
N LYS A 902 -10.49 15.46 28.92
CA LYS A 902 -10.07 14.99 30.25
C LYS A 902 -10.83 13.73 30.67
N MET A 903 -12.13 13.67 30.40
CA MET A 903 -12.95 12.49 30.67
C MET A 903 -12.47 11.28 29.86
N GLN A 904 -12.29 11.44 28.54
CA GLN A 904 -11.79 10.39 27.66
C GLN A 904 -10.42 9.88 28.12
N GLU A 905 -9.47 10.76 28.45
CA GLU A 905 -8.12 10.40 28.89
C GLU A 905 -8.14 9.59 30.19
N ASN A 906 -8.90 10.04 31.19
CA ASN A 906 -9.00 9.37 32.49
C ASN A 906 -9.66 7.99 32.38
N LEU A 907 -10.76 7.90 31.62
CA LEU A 907 -11.44 6.62 31.39
C LEU A 907 -10.59 5.69 30.52
N HIS A 908 -9.85 6.21 29.54
CA HIS A 908 -8.91 5.39 28.76
C HIS A 908 -7.76 4.86 29.63
N ARG A 909 -7.26 5.66 30.57
CA ARG A 909 -6.29 5.21 31.58
C ARG A 909 -6.87 4.07 32.41
N LYS A 910 -8.10 4.23 32.93
CA LYS A 910 -8.84 3.20 33.68
C LYS A 910 -9.01 1.90 32.88
N TYR A 911 -9.29 1.99 31.58
CA TYR A 911 -9.38 0.83 30.68
C TYR A 911 -8.03 0.17 30.41
N ALA A 912 -7.00 0.94 30.05
CA ALA A 912 -5.72 0.40 29.58
C ALA A 912 -4.73 0.06 30.69
N ARG A 913 -4.85 0.72 31.85
CA ARG A 913 -4.01 0.57 33.05
C ARG A 913 -4.87 0.71 34.32
N PRO A 914 -5.80 -0.22 34.57
CA PRO A 914 -6.62 -0.18 35.78
C PRO A 914 -5.74 -0.30 37.03
N ARG A 915 -6.12 0.41 38.09
CA ARG A 915 -5.60 0.09 39.44
C ARG A 915 -6.09 -1.32 39.86
N LYS A 916 -5.46 -1.93 40.87
CA LYS A 916 -5.71 -3.33 41.27
C LYS A 916 -7.19 -3.68 41.49
N ASP A 917 -7.96 -2.70 41.96
CA ASP A 917 -9.39 -2.75 42.32
C ASP A 917 -10.30 -2.03 41.31
N GLU A 918 -9.72 -1.41 40.28
CA GLU A 918 -10.43 -0.56 39.33
C GLU A 918 -11.04 -1.41 38.21
N LYS A 919 -12.38 -1.51 38.18
CA LYS A 919 -13.13 -2.12 37.07
C LYS A 919 -13.74 -1.04 36.20
N PHE A 920 -13.84 -1.31 34.90
CA PHE A 920 -14.53 -0.45 33.94
C PHE A 920 -16.04 -0.75 34.00
N THR A 921 -16.80 0.08 34.69
CA THR A 921 -18.25 -0.10 34.91
C THR A 921 -19.07 0.20 33.65
N ASP A 922 -20.38 -0.04 33.69
CA ASP A 922 -21.27 0.39 32.61
C ASP A 922 -21.40 1.92 32.55
N GLU A 923 -21.36 2.60 33.69
CA GLU A 923 -21.35 4.07 33.76
C GLU A 923 -20.07 4.66 33.16
N ASP A 924 -18.90 4.06 33.41
CA ASP A 924 -17.66 4.45 32.74
C ASP A 924 -17.78 4.29 31.22
N TYR A 925 -18.44 3.22 30.77
CA TYR A 925 -18.64 2.94 29.35
C TYR A 925 -19.56 3.96 28.68
N GLU A 926 -20.71 4.28 29.27
CA GLU A 926 -21.61 5.31 28.73
C GLU A 926 -20.99 6.72 28.83
N SER A 927 -20.24 7.02 29.90
CA SER A 927 -19.49 8.27 30.03
C SER A 927 -18.40 8.41 28.97
N TYR A 928 -17.66 7.32 28.69
CA TYR A 928 -16.67 7.29 27.61
C TYR A 928 -17.33 7.49 26.26
N LYS A 929 -18.45 6.80 26.00
CA LYS A 929 -19.25 6.93 24.77
C LYS A 929 -19.72 8.37 24.55
N GLN A 930 -20.31 8.99 25.56
CA GLN A 930 -20.75 10.38 25.47
C GLN A 930 -19.57 11.34 25.22
N ALA A 931 -18.44 11.14 25.91
CA ALA A 931 -17.24 11.96 25.72
C ALA A 931 -16.72 11.89 24.28
N ILE A 932 -16.63 10.69 23.69
CA ILE A 932 -16.13 10.56 22.31
C ILE A 932 -17.14 11.04 21.26
N GLU A 933 -18.45 10.89 21.49
CA GLU A 933 -19.50 11.43 20.60
C GLU A 933 -19.45 12.97 20.59
N ASN A 934 -19.27 13.60 21.76
CA ASN A 934 -19.08 15.04 21.85
C ASN A 934 -17.80 15.53 21.15
N ILE A 935 -16.70 14.80 21.32
CA ILE A 935 -15.42 15.11 20.67
C ILE A 935 -15.53 14.97 19.15
N GLU A 936 -16.20 13.91 18.67
CA GLU A 936 -16.47 13.70 17.26
C GLU A 936 -17.25 14.87 16.66
N GLU A 937 -18.39 15.22 17.27
CA GLU A 937 -19.27 16.28 16.77
C GLU A 937 -18.55 17.64 16.75
N TYR A 938 -17.78 17.96 17.79
CA TYR A 938 -16.93 19.14 17.81
C TYR A 938 -15.85 19.08 16.71
N THR A 939 -15.20 17.94 16.51
CA THR A 939 -14.11 17.78 15.53
C THR A 939 -14.63 17.90 14.10
N HIS A 940 -15.77 17.28 13.78
CA HIS A 940 -16.43 17.41 12.48
C HIS A 940 -16.78 18.87 12.20
N LEU A 941 -17.40 19.55 13.16
CA LEU A 941 -17.78 20.95 13.02
C LEU A 941 -16.55 21.87 12.89
N LYS A 942 -15.51 21.65 13.70
CA LYS A 942 -14.21 22.35 13.60
C LYS A 942 -13.58 22.18 12.23
N ASN A 943 -13.61 20.95 11.69
CA ASN A 943 -13.01 20.66 10.38
C ASN A 943 -13.77 21.35 9.24
N LYS A 944 -15.11 21.42 9.32
CA LYS A 944 -15.94 22.17 8.37
C LYS A 944 -15.66 23.68 8.46
N VAL A 945 -15.76 24.25 9.67
CA VAL A 945 -15.54 25.68 9.96
C VAL A 945 -14.15 26.16 9.53
N GLU A 946 -13.09 25.40 9.84
CA GLU A 946 -11.72 25.80 9.49
C GLU A 946 -11.30 25.38 8.06
N PHE A 947 -12.20 24.89 7.19
CA PHE A 947 -11.89 24.40 5.83
C PHE A 947 -10.94 23.18 5.76
N ASN A 948 -10.76 22.42 6.85
CA ASN A 948 -10.01 21.16 6.79
C ASN A 948 -10.70 20.11 5.90
N GLU A 949 -12.04 20.11 5.86
CA GLU A 949 -12.81 19.23 4.98
C GLU A 949 -12.55 19.51 3.49
N LEU A 950 -12.43 20.79 3.10
CA LEU A 950 -12.08 21.19 1.74
C LEU A 950 -10.64 20.81 1.36
N ASN A 951 -9.68 20.99 2.28
CA ASN A 951 -8.31 20.53 2.10
C ASN A 951 -8.24 19.00 1.90
N LEU A 952 -9.04 18.24 2.65
CA LEU A 952 -9.14 16.79 2.51
C LEU A 952 -9.73 16.40 1.14
N LEU A 953 -10.79 17.08 0.69
CA LEU A 953 -11.41 16.89 -0.62
C LEU A 953 -10.43 17.16 -1.75
N GLN A 954 -9.68 18.27 -1.69
CA GLN A 954 -8.63 18.61 -2.65
C GLN A 954 -7.57 17.49 -2.72
N GLY A 955 -7.06 17.07 -1.56
CA GLY A 955 -6.08 15.98 -1.49
C GLY A 955 -6.62 14.65 -2.02
N LEU A 956 -7.91 14.35 -1.84
CA LEU A 956 -8.56 13.15 -2.37
C LEU A 956 -8.70 13.21 -3.90
N LEU A 957 -9.14 14.35 -4.44
CA LEU A 957 -9.28 14.56 -5.88
C LEU A 957 -7.95 14.35 -6.60
N LEU A 958 -6.89 15.03 -6.15
CA LEU A 958 -5.57 14.89 -6.75
C LEU A 958 -5.09 13.44 -6.69
N ARG A 959 -5.31 12.75 -5.55
CA ARG A 959 -4.97 11.34 -5.37
C ARG A 959 -5.65 10.42 -6.35
N ILE A 960 -6.94 10.64 -6.60
CA ILE A 960 -7.69 9.88 -7.61
C ILE A 960 -7.07 10.13 -8.98
N LEU A 961 -6.94 11.39 -9.40
CA LEU A 961 -6.45 11.75 -10.74
C LEU A 961 -5.06 11.17 -11.04
N HIS A 962 -4.07 11.39 -10.17
CA HIS A 962 -2.72 10.88 -10.42
C HIS A 962 -2.63 9.36 -10.31
N ARG A 963 -3.53 8.70 -9.56
CA ARG A 963 -3.63 7.23 -9.57
C ARG A 963 -4.13 6.71 -10.91
N LEU A 964 -5.05 7.42 -11.56
CA LEU A 964 -5.56 7.07 -12.90
C LEU A 964 -4.47 7.20 -13.97
N VAL A 965 -3.55 8.15 -13.84
CA VAL A 965 -2.36 8.25 -14.71
C VAL A 965 -1.51 6.98 -14.62
N GLY A 966 -1.36 6.38 -13.44
CA GLY A 966 -0.68 5.09 -13.32
C GLY A 966 -1.32 3.94 -14.13
N TYR A 967 -2.60 4.04 -14.49
CA TYR A 967 -3.24 3.10 -15.41
C TYR A 967 -2.99 3.43 -16.88
N THR A 968 -2.92 4.71 -17.24
CA THR A 968 -2.59 5.11 -18.63
C THR A 968 -1.16 4.71 -18.99
N SER A 969 -0.21 4.82 -18.05
CA SER A 969 1.17 4.33 -18.24
C SER A 969 1.22 2.81 -18.48
N ILE A 970 0.34 2.04 -17.83
CA ILE A 970 0.25 0.59 -18.05
C ILE A 970 -0.34 0.29 -19.44
N TRP A 971 -1.39 1.00 -19.85
CA TRP A 971 -1.97 0.83 -21.19
C TRP A 971 -0.95 1.14 -22.29
N GLU A 972 -0.22 2.25 -22.15
CA GLU A 972 0.81 2.66 -23.11
C GLU A 972 1.91 1.60 -23.24
N ARG A 973 2.41 1.10 -22.11
CA ARG A 973 3.35 -0.03 -22.06
C ARG A 973 2.79 -1.27 -22.75
N ASP A 974 1.56 -1.65 -22.40
CA ASP A 974 0.93 -2.87 -22.91
C ASP A 974 0.64 -2.79 -24.42
N LEU A 975 0.36 -1.58 -24.93
CA LEU A 975 0.25 -1.32 -26.35
C LEU A 975 1.59 -1.57 -27.05
N ARG A 976 2.67 -0.96 -26.55
CA ARG A 976 4.04 -1.17 -27.07
C ARG A 976 4.44 -2.65 -27.06
N PHE A 977 4.21 -3.33 -25.93
CA PHE A 977 4.48 -4.76 -25.77
C PHE A 977 3.64 -5.62 -26.70
N ARG A 978 2.38 -5.27 -26.95
CA ARG A 978 1.58 -6.00 -27.94
C ARG A 978 2.16 -5.78 -29.34
N LEU A 979 2.44 -4.54 -29.73
CA LEU A 979 2.92 -4.22 -31.07
C LEU A 979 4.25 -4.91 -31.39
N LYS A 980 5.25 -4.85 -30.50
CA LYS A 980 6.52 -5.59 -30.67
C LYS A 980 6.34 -7.11 -30.58
N GLY A 981 5.29 -7.55 -29.89
CA GLY A 981 4.89 -8.95 -29.83
C GLY A 981 4.17 -9.43 -31.07
N GLU A 982 3.42 -8.59 -31.77
CA GLU A 982 2.63 -8.97 -32.94
C GLU A 982 3.41 -8.78 -34.25
N PHE A 983 4.21 -7.70 -34.34
CA PHE A 983 4.98 -7.32 -35.53
C PHE A 983 6.46 -7.01 -35.15
N PRO A 984 7.24 -7.98 -34.64
CA PRO A 984 8.63 -7.76 -34.25
C PRO A 984 9.51 -7.17 -35.38
N GLU A 985 9.18 -7.45 -36.63
CA GLU A 985 9.81 -7.02 -37.88
C GLU A 985 9.55 -5.56 -38.27
N ASN A 986 8.48 -4.93 -37.74
CA ASN A 986 8.12 -3.58 -38.13
C ASN A 986 8.95 -2.53 -37.37
N GLN A 987 9.95 -1.98 -38.04
CA GLN A 987 10.87 -0.96 -37.51
C GLN A 987 10.18 0.35 -37.08
N TYR A 988 8.99 0.67 -37.60
CA TYR A 988 8.32 1.95 -37.34
C TYR A 988 7.45 1.95 -36.07
N ILE A 989 7.27 0.80 -35.41
CA ILE A 989 6.44 0.71 -34.19
C ILE A 989 6.95 1.60 -33.07
N GLU A 990 8.27 1.72 -32.90
CA GLU A 990 8.84 2.52 -31.82
C GLU A 990 8.57 4.02 -31.99
N GLU A 991 8.38 4.50 -33.23
CA GLU A 991 8.11 5.91 -33.50
C GLU A 991 6.78 6.39 -32.88
N ILE A 992 5.84 5.46 -32.65
CA ILE A 992 4.55 5.74 -31.99
C ILE A 992 4.77 6.25 -30.56
N PHE A 993 5.77 5.70 -29.88
CA PHE A 993 6.09 5.98 -28.47
C PHE A 993 7.27 6.93 -28.31
N ASN A 994 8.00 7.23 -29.39
CA ASN A 994 9.09 8.20 -29.39
C ASN A 994 8.55 9.63 -29.55
N PHE A 995 8.81 10.48 -28.55
CA PHE A 995 8.43 11.90 -28.57
C PHE A 995 9.45 12.79 -29.29
N GLU A 996 10.66 12.30 -29.55
CA GLU A 996 11.67 13.01 -30.34
C GLU A 996 11.34 12.90 -31.85
N ASN A 997 10.32 13.64 -32.25
CA ASN A 997 9.70 13.56 -33.58
C ASN A 997 10.66 13.73 -34.76
N LYS A 998 11.80 14.42 -34.55
CA LYS A 998 12.86 14.59 -35.56
C LYS A 998 13.50 13.25 -35.98
N LYS A 999 13.54 12.27 -35.07
CA LYS A 999 14.09 10.93 -35.33
C LYS A 999 13.09 9.98 -36.01
N ASN A 1000 11.82 10.35 -36.12
CA ASN A 1000 10.79 9.49 -36.69
C ASN A 1000 10.74 9.65 -38.21
N VAL A 1001 10.61 8.54 -38.93
CA VAL A 1001 10.53 8.48 -40.40
C VAL A 1001 9.08 8.57 -40.87
N LYS A 1002 8.14 7.86 -40.22
CA LYS A 1002 6.74 7.73 -40.69
C LYS A 1002 5.73 8.45 -39.80
N TYR A 1003 5.86 8.32 -38.48
CA TYR A 1003 4.94 8.89 -37.47
C TYR A 1003 5.55 10.17 -36.85
N LYS A 1004 5.81 11.17 -37.72
CA LYS A 1004 6.56 12.41 -37.42
C LYS A 1004 5.86 13.42 -36.50
N GLY A 1005 4.58 13.24 -36.17
CA GLY A 1005 3.83 14.20 -35.37
C GLY A 1005 2.66 13.59 -34.62
N GLY A 1006 2.21 14.29 -33.57
CA GLY A 1006 1.12 13.87 -32.69
C GLY A 1006 1.60 13.20 -31.40
N GLN A 1007 0.64 12.89 -30.52
CA GLN A 1007 0.89 12.08 -29.33
C GLN A 1007 0.75 10.59 -29.69
N ILE A 1008 0.99 9.72 -28.71
CA ILE A 1008 0.89 8.26 -28.87
C ILE A 1008 -0.46 7.83 -29.48
N VAL A 1009 -1.56 8.47 -29.06
CA VAL A 1009 -2.91 8.15 -29.56
C VAL A 1009 -3.03 8.47 -31.06
N GLU A 1010 -2.62 9.66 -31.50
CA GLU A 1010 -2.69 10.04 -32.91
C GLU A 1010 -1.78 9.18 -33.78
N LYS A 1011 -0.55 8.91 -33.33
CA LYS A 1011 0.40 8.05 -34.03
C LYS A 1011 -0.12 6.62 -34.16
N TYR A 1012 -0.69 6.06 -33.09
CA TYR A 1012 -1.27 4.72 -33.12
C TYR A 1012 -2.52 4.65 -34.00
N ILE A 1013 -3.40 5.65 -33.99
CA ILE A 1013 -4.55 5.68 -34.92
C ILE A 1013 -4.08 5.69 -36.37
N LYS A 1014 -3.00 6.44 -36.70
CA LYS A 1014 -2.42 6.43 -38.04
C LYS A 1014 -1.88 5.04 -38.41
N PHE A 1015 -1.11 4.41 -37.51
CA PHE A 1015 -0.65 3.03 -37.68
C PHE A 1015 -1.82 2.05 -37.90
N TYR A 1016 -2.87 2.13 -37.07
CA TYR A 1016 -4.04 1.25 -37.15
C TYR A 1016 -4.77 1.37 -38.49
N LYS A 1017 -4.91 2.60 -39.01
CA LYS A 1017 -5.53 2.83 -40.32
C LYS A 1017 -4.73 2.20 -41.46
N GLU A 1018 -3.41 2.32 -41.41
CA GLU A 1018 -2.50 1.73 -42.40
C GLU A 1018 -2.53 0.19 -42.34
N LEU A 1019 -2.59 -0.38 -41.14
CA LEU A 1019 -2.63 -1.83 -40.93
C LEU A 1019 -3.86 -2.50 -41.57
N HIS A 1020 -5.02 -1.83 -41.53
CA HIS A 1020 -6.31 -2.37 -41.96
C HIS A 1020 -6.83 -1.73 -43.25
N GLN A 1021 -5.97 -1.08 -44.03
CA GLN A 1021 -6.39 -0.37 -45.25
C GLN A 1021 -6.86 -1.31 -46.36
N ASN A 1022 -6.42 -2.57 -46.35
CA ASN A 1022 -6.71 -3.58 -47.37
C ASN A 1022 -7.80 -4.59 -46.94
N ASP A 1023 -8.45 -4.39 -45.79
CA ASP A 1023 -9.50 -5.30 -45.34
C ASP A 1023 -10.73 -5.20 -46.26
N GLU A 1024 -11.29 -6.34 -46.68
CA GLU A 1024 -12.43 -6.42 -47.62
C GLU A 1024 -13.66 -5.62 -47.15
N VAL A 1025 -13.83 -5.49 -45.84
CA VAL A 1025 -14.86 -4.66 -45.21
C VAL A 1025 -14.18 -3.46 -44.56
N LYS A 1026 -14.74 -2.24 -44.71
CA LYS A 1026 -14.25 -1.03 -44.03
C LYS A 1026 -14.35 -1.19 -42.50
N ILE A 1027 -13.34 -1.79 -41.89
CA ILE A 1027 -13.21 -2.01 -40.43
C ILE A 1027 -12.79 -0.73 -39.69
N ASN A 1028 -12.48 0.35 -40.42
CA ASN A 1028 -11.94 1.58 -39.84
C ASN A 1028 -12.96 2.35 -39.00
N LYS A 1029 -13.02 2.04 -37.70
CA LYS A 1029 -13.80 2.79 -36.71
C LYS A 1029 -13.32 4.24 -36.52
N TYR A 1030 -12.10 4.58 -36.95
CA TYR A 1030 -11.49 5.90 -36.79
C TYR A 1030 -11.67 6.80 -38.02
N SER A 1031 -12.88 6.87 -38.57
CA SER A 1031 -13.23 7.91 -39.56
C SER A 1031 -13.06 9.31 -38.94
N SER A 1032 -12.88 10.35 -39.77
CA SER A 1032 -12.73 11.73 -39.28
C SER A 1032 -13.92 12.19 -38.44
N ALA A 1033 -15.15 11.81 -38.84
CA ALA A 1033 -16.37 12.08 -38.09
C ALA A 1033 -16.37 11.39 -36.71
N ASN A 1034 -16.04 10.09 -36.66
CA ASN A 1034 -15.97 9.34 -35.40
C ASN A 1034 -14.87 9.85 -34.48
N ILE A 1035 -13.71 10.23 -35.03
CA ILE A 1035 -12.61 10.82 -34.26
C ILE A 1035 -13.07 12.09 -33.54
N LYS A 1036 -13.84 12.96 -34.20
CA LYS A 1036 -14.37 14.19 -33.59
C LYS A 1036 -15.24 13.86 -32.37
N VAL A 1037 -16.16 12.90 -32.51
CA VAL A 1037 -17.04 12.44 -31.41
C VAL A 1037 -16.22 11.83 -30.27
N LEU A 1038 -15.29 10.91 -30.57
CA LEU A 1038 -14.46 10.25 -29.55
C LEU A 1038 -13.58 11.26 -28.78
N LYS A 1039 -13.08 12.31 -29.44
CA LYS A 1039 -12.32 13.40 -28.81
C LYS A 1039 -13.16 14.26 -27.89
N GLN A 1040 -14.40 14.57 -28.28
CA GLN A 1040 -15.30 15.40 -27.47
C GLN A 1040 -15.77 14.64 -26.22
N GLU A 1041 -16.24 13.40 -26.39
CA GLU A 1041 -16.78 12.58 -25.29
C GLU A 1041 -15.70 11.86 -24.45
N LYS A 1042 -14.42 12.07 -24.79
CA LYS A 1042 -13.25 11.40 -24.18
C LYS A 1042 -13.40 9.87 -24.16
N LYS A 1043 -13.90 9.28 -25.24
CA LYS A 1043 -14.13 7.84 -25.37
C LYS A 1043 -12.97 7.15 -26.10
N ASP A 1044 -12.93 5.83 -25.97
CA ASP A 1044 -11.90 4.96 -26.56
C ASP A 1044 -10.47 5.42 -26.17
N LEU A 1045 -9.59 5.70 -27.13
CA LEU A 1045 -8.19 6.03 -26.85
C LEU A 1045 -8.00 7.44 -26.24
N TYR A 1046 -8.92 8.37 -26.49
CA TYR A 1046 -8.76 9.77 -26.09
C TYR A 1046 -8.90 9.99 -24.58
N ILE A 1047 -9.53 9.06 -23.85
CA ILE A 1047 -9.55 9.10 -22.37
C ILE A 1047 -8.14 9.07 -21.78
N ARG A 1048 -7.19 8.42 -22.48
CA ARG A 1048 -5.80 8.35 -22.03
C ARG A 1048 -5.18 9.74 -21.95
N ASN A 1049 -5.36 10.57 -22.98
CA ASN A 1049 -4.81 11.92 -23.00
C ASN A 1049 -5.49 12.80 -21.95
N TYR A 1050 -6.81 12.68 -21.81
CA TYR A 1050 -7.57 13.43 -20.79
C TYR A 1050 -7.05 13.16 -19.37
N ILE A 1051 -6.78 11.89 -19.04
CA ILE A 1051 -6.22 11.49 -17.74
C ILE A 1051 -4.75 11.91 -17.60
N ALA A 1052 -3.89 11.56 -18.57
CA ALA A 1052 -2.44 11.76 -18.48
C ALA A 1052 -2.02 13.23 -18.46
N HIS A 1053 -2.84 14.11 -19.03
CA HIS A 1053 -2.60 15.57 -19.09
C HIS A 1053 -3.40 16.34 -18.03
N PHE A 1054 -4.13 15.64 -17.15
CA PHE A 1054 -4.94 16.24 -16.09
C PHE A 1054 -6.05 17.18 -16.57
N ASN A 1055 -6.57 16.99 -17.78
CA ASN A 1055 -7.62 17.83 -18.38
C ASN A 1055 -9.00 17.71 -17.68
N TYR A 1056 -9.12 16.90 -16.63
CA TYR A 1056 -10.23 17.02 -15.68
C TYR A 1056 -10.22 18.40 -15.00
N ILE A 1057 -9.03 18.92 -14.68
CA ILE A 1057 -8.84 20.24 -14.12
C ILE A 1057 -8.62 21.24 -15.28
N PRO A 1058 -9.23 22.44 -15.24
CA PRO A 1058 -10.04 22.98 -14.14
C PRO A 1058 -11.56 22.83 -14.30
N HIS A 1059 -12.05 22.30 -15.44
CA HIS A 1059 -13.47 22.41 -15.79
C HIS A 1059 -14.34 21.22 -15.39
N ALA A 1060 -13.78 20.02 -15.32
CA ALA A 1060 -14.51 18.75 -15.22
C ALA A 1060 -15.57 18.59 -16.34
N GLU A 1061 -15.13 18.73 -17.61
CA GLU A 1061 -15.97 18.51 -18.81
C GLU A 1061 -16.74 17.17 -18.76
N ILE A 1062 -16.11 16.14 -18.20
CA ILE A 1062 -16.74 14.87 -17.86
C ILE A 1062 -16.54 14.56 -16.38
N SER A 1063 -17.50 13.86 -15.78
CA SER A 1063 -17.45 13.46 -14.38
C SER A 1063 -16.37 12.42 -14.09
N LEU A 1064 -15.95 12.30 -12.83
CA LEU A 1064 -15.03 11.22 -12.43
C LEU A 1064 -15.65 9.83 -12.68
N LEU A 1065 -16.97 9.69 -12.55
CA LEU A 1065 -17.66 8.43 -12.88
C LEU A 1065 -17.52 8.08 -14.37
N GLU A 1066 -17.75 9.04 -15.28
CA GLU A 1066 -17.54 8.85 -16.73
C GLU A 1066 -16.06 8.58 -17.07
N VAL A 1067 -15.12 9.24 -16.38
CA VAL A 1067 -13.68 8.94 -16.52
C VAL A 1067 -13.39 7.48 -16.17
N LEU A 1068 -13.95 6.97 -15.07
CA LEU A 1068 -13.77 5.58 -14.65
C LEU A 1068 -14.43 4.60 -15.62
N GLU A 1069 -15.60 4.91 -16.18
CA GLU A 1069 -16.27 4.12 -17.21
C GLU A 1069 -15.39 3.97 -18.46
N ASN A 1070 -14.93 5.09 -18.99
CA ASN A 1070 -14.12 5.15 -20.20
C ASN A 1070 -12.73 4.53 -19.98
N LEU A 1071 -12.10 4.75 -18.83
CA LEU A 1071 -10.83 4.10 -18.48
C LEU A 1071 -10.97 2.58 -18.38
N ARG A 1072 -12.07 2.08 -17.79
CA ARG A 1072 -12.33 0.63 -17.74
C ARG A 1072 -12.61 0.03 -19.11
N LYS A 1073 -13.17 0.82 -20.03
CA LYS A 1073 -13.32 0.44 -21.45
C LYS A 1073 -11.96 0.40 -22.15
N LEU A 1074 -11.10 1.40 -21.94
CA LEU A 1074 -9.72 1.42 -22.45
C LEU A 1074 -8.92 0.20 -21.98
N LEU A 1075 -9.02 -0.16 -20.70
CA LEU A 1075 -8.30 -1.29 -20.09
C LEU A 1075 -8.98 -2.66 -20.29
N SER A 1076 -10.00 -2.74 -21.15
CA SER A 1076 -10.79 -3.96 -21.32
C SER A 1076 -10.03 -5.12 -21.96
N TYR A 1077 -8.89 -4.84 -22.59
CA TYR A 1077 -7.95 -5.82 -23.13
C TYR A 1077 -7.29 -6.71 -22.05
N ASP A 1078 -7.27 -6.27 -20.79
CA ASP A 1078 -6.81 -7.06 -19.65
C ASP A 1078 -7.84 -7.00 -18.51
N ARG A 1079 -8.54 -8.11 -18.31
CA ARG A 1079 -9.58 -8.25 -17.28
C ARG A 1079 -9.07 -7.92 -15.88
N LYS A 1080 -7.80 -8.18 -15.57
CA LYS A 1080 -7.22 -7.88 -14.25
C LYS A 1080 -7.11 -6.36 -14.05
N LEU A 1081 -6.65 -5.64 -15.07
CA LEU A 1081 -6.52 -4.18 -15.02
C LEU A 1081 -7.89 -3.51 -14.97
N LYS A 1082 -8.81 -3.88 -15.86
CA LYS A 1082 -10.20 -3.36 -15.90
C LYS A 1082 -10.90 -3.42 -14.54
N ASN A 1083 -10.73 -4.53 -13.81
CA ASN A 1083 -11.37 -4.71 -12.50
C ASN A 1083 -10.58 -4.06 -11.36
N ALA A 1084 -9.26 -3.89 -11.50
CA ALA A 1084 -8.42 -3.24 -10.50
C ALA A 1084 -8.69 -1.74 -10.37
N VAL A 1085 -9.21 -1.08 -11.42
CA VAL A 1085 -9.58 0.35 -11.40
C VAL A 1085 -10.51 0.66 -10.23
N MET A 1086 -11.68 0.01 -10.17
CA MET A 1086 -12.65 0.25 -9.09
C MET A 1086 -12.11 -0.14 -7.72
N LYS A 1087 -11.32 -1.22 -7.65
CA LYS A 1087 -10.66 -1.61 -6.40
C LYS A 1087 -9.75 -0.50 -5.89
N SER A 1088 -8.98 0.14 -6.78
CA SER A 1088 -8.07 1.22 -6.41
C SER A 1088 -8.81 2.45 -5.90
N VAL A 1089 -9.94 2.80 -6.53
CA VAL A 1089 -10.80 3.90 -6.07
C VAL A 1089 -11.39 3.61 -4.69
N VAL A 1090 -11.93 2.40 -4.46
CA VAL A 1090 -12.45 1.97 -3.15
C VAL A 1090 -11.34 1.97 -2.08
N ASP A 1091 -10.15 1.48 -2.41
CA ASP A 1091 -9.03 1.44 -1.46
C ASP A 1091 -8.51 2.86 -1.14
N ILE A 1092 -8.50 3.79 -2.10
CA ILE A 1092 -8.18 5.21 -1.87
C ILE A 1092 -9.23 5.87 -0.97
N LEU A 1093 -10.53 5.66 -1.24
CA LEU A 1093 -11.59 6.21 -0.40
C LEU A 1093 -11.46 5.77 1.06
N LYS A 1094 -11.16 4.49 1.30
CA LYS A 1094 -10.87 3.96 2.65
C LYS A 1094 -9.65 4.62 3.29
N GLU A 1095 -8.57 4.82 2.54
CA GLU A 1095 -7.38 5.51 3.05
C GLU A 1095 -7.73 6.92 3.61
N TYR A 1096 -8.65 7.62 2.94
CA TYR A 1096 -9.18 8.94 3.34
C TYR A 1096 -10.36 8.86 4.34
N GLY A 1097 -10.79 7.66 4.73
CA GLY A 1097 -11.82 7.45 5.75
C GLY A 1097 -13.24 7.37 5.22
N PHE A 1098 -13.44 6.91 3.99
CA PHE A 1098 -14.77 6.70 3.39
C PHE A 1098 -14.99 5.25 2.99
N VAL A 1099 -16.23 4.79 3.12
CA VAL A 1099 -16.72 3.50 2.64
C VAL A 1099 -17.75 3.77 1.54
N ALA A 1100 -17.39 3.43 0.30
CA ALA A 1100 -18.27 3.62 -0.85
C ALA A 1100 -18.78 2.30 -1.42
N THR A 1101 -20.07 2.28 -1.76
CA THR A 1101 -20.73 1.21 -2.50
C THR A 1101 -21.08 1.71 -3.89
N PHE A 1102 -20.51 1.07 -4.92
CA PHE A 1102 -20.78 1.41 -6.31
C PHE A 1102 -21.77 0.42 -6.95
N LYS A 1103 -22.69 0.95 -7.77
CA LYS A 1103 -23.49 0.17 -8.71
C LYS A 1103 -22.90 0.29 -10.11
N ILE A 1104 -22.86 -0.81 -10.85
CA ILE A 1104 -22.48 -0.81 -12.27
C ILE A 1104 -23.66 -1.37 -13.04
N GLY A 1105 -24.29 -0.51 -13.85
CA GLY A 1105 -25.47 -0.86 -14.63
C GLY A 1105 -25.19 -1.89 -15.72
N ALA A 1106 -26.27 -2.37 -16.36
CA ALA A 1106 -26.17 -3.24 -17.53
C ALA A 1106 -25.40 -2.55 -18.68
N ASP A 1107 -25.71 -1.26 -18.87
CA ASP A 1107 -25.05 -0.27 -19.74
C ASP A 1107 -23.58 0.04 -19.38
N LYS A 1108 -23.09 -0.53 -18.27
CA LYS A 1108 -21.75 -0.36 -17.69
C LYS A 1108 -21.48 1.02 -17.09
N LYS A 1109 -22.50 1.87 -16.96
CA LYS A 1109 -22.38 3.13 -16.24
C LYS A 1109 -22.18 2.89 -14.75
N ILE A 1110 -21.36 3.72 -14.11
CA ILE A 1110 -20.99 3.61 -12.70
C ILE A 1110 -21.77 4.67 -11.94
N GLY A 1111 -22.44 4.27 -10.87
CA GLY A 1111 -23.06 5.19 -9.93
C GLY A 1111 -22.64 4.89 -8.49
N ILE A 1112 -22.71 5.89 -7.63
CA ILE A 1112 -22.54 5.71 -6.18
C ILE A 1112 -23.90 5.40 -5.57
N GLN A 1113 -23.99 4.26 -4.87
CA GLN A 1113 -25.20 3.88 -4.14
C GLN A 1113 -25.18 4.45 -2.72
N THR A 1114 -24.08 4.24 -2.00
CA THR A 1114 -23.84 4.84 -0.67
C THR A 1114 -22.41 5.33 -0.58
N LEU A 1115 -22.21 6.41 0.17
CA LEU A 1115 -20.90 6.89 0.58
C LEU A 1115 -20.99 7.31 2.04
N GLU A 1116 -20.29 6.58 2.90
CA GLU A 1116 -20.38 6.68 4.35
C GLU A 1116 -18.98 6.87 4.94
N SER A 1117 -18.94 7.26 6.21
CA SER A 1117 -17.72 7.39 6.96
C SER A 1117 -17.13 6.03 7.35
N GLU A 1118 -15.81 5.91 7.35
CA GLU A 1118 -15.15 4.75 7.96
C GLU A 1118 -15.14 4.88 9.49
N LYS A 1119 -15.43 3.77 10.18
CA LYS A 1119 -15.63 3.76 11.64
C LYS A 1119 -14.34 3.51 12.41
N ILE A 1120 -14.14 4.25 13.49
CA ILE A 1120 -13.07 4.05 14.47
C ILE A 1120 -13.60 3.17 15.60
N VAL A 1121 -13.03 1.97 15.78
CA VAL A 1121 -13.42 1.07 16.88
C VAL A 1121 -12.65 1.44 18.15
N HIS A 1122 -13.37 1.99 19.13
CA HIS A 1122 -12.86 2.32 20.47
C HIS A 1122 -12.91 1.10 21.40
N LEU A 1123 -12.11 1.10 22.47
CA LEU A 1123 -12.13 0.08 23.53
C LEU A 1123 -12.19 -1.37 23.01
N LYS A 1124 -11.35 -1.71 22.02
CA LYS A 1124 -11.48 -2.91 21.14
C LYS A 1124 -11.65 -4.26 21.83
N ASN A 1125 -11.15 -4.42 23.07
CA ASN A 1125 -11.13 -5.69 23.78
C ASN A 1125 -12.20 -5.77 24.90
N LEU A 1126 -13.08 -4.78 25.01
CA LEU A 1126 -14.18 -4.84 25.96
C LEU A 1126 -15.20 -5.90 25.51
N LYS A 1127 -15.71 -6.70 26.46
CA LYS A 1127 -16.79 -7.68 26.20
C LYS A 1127 -18.16 -7.03 25.90
N LYS A 1128 -18.27 -5.71 26.09
CA LYS A 1128 -19.48 -4.92 25.83
C LYS A 1128 -19.70 -4.71 24.32
N LYS A 1129 -20.80 -4.03 23.95
CA LYS A 1129 -21.09 -3.67 22.55
C LYS A 1129 -19.90 -2.90 21.95
N LYS A 1130 -19.64 -3.08 20.65
CA LYS A 1130 -18.59 -2.31 19.98
C LYS A 1130 -18.97 -0.83 19.94
N LEU A 1131 -18.14 0.00 20.56
CA LEU A 1131 -18.25 1.45 20.52
C LEU A 1131 -17.49 1.98 19.30
N MET A 1132 -18.13 2.86 18.52
CA MET A 1132 -17.56 3.40 17.29
C MET A 1132 -17.93 4.86 17.12
N THR A 1133 -17.03 5.62 16.49
CA THR A 1133 -17.30 6.97 15.95
C THR A 1133 -16.93 6.97 14.46
N ASP A 1134 -17.51 7.87 13.70
CA ASP A 1134 -17.25 8.11 12.30
C ASP A 1134 -16.00 9.03 12.13
N ARG A 1135 -15.16 8.69 11.16
CA ARG A 1135 -13.88 9.40 10.93
C ARG A 1135 -14.06 10.78 10.27
N ASN A 1136 -15.07 10.90 9.42
CA ASN A 1136 -15.49 12.07 8.65
C ASN A 1136 -16.98 12.35 8.87
N SER A 1137 -17.39 13.60 8.69
CA SER A 1137 -18.79 14.02 8.80
C SER A 1137 -19.67 13.49 7.66
N GLU A 1138 -20.97 13.39 7.88
CA GLU A 1138 -21.94 13.05 6.83
C GLU A 1138 -21.97 14.10 5.71
N GLU A 1139 -21.81 15.38 6.07
CA GLU A 1139 -21.72 16.51 5.14
C GLU A 1139 -20.55 16.34 4.16
N LEU A 1140 -19.37 15.97 4.66
CA LEU A 1140 -18.21 15.66 3.82
C LEU A 1140 -18.44 14.41 2.97
N CYS A 1141 -19.14 13.38 3.49
CA CYS A 1141 -19.51 12.21 2.69
C CYS A 1141 -20.41 12.60 1.50
N LYS A 1142 -21.40 13.47 1.74
CA LYS A 1142 -22.25 14.02 0.68
C LYS A 1142 -21.44 14.83 -0.33
N LEU A 1143 -20.52 15.67 0.14
CA LEU A 1143 -19.65 16.47 -0.72
C LEU A 1143 -18.74 15.60 -1.61
N VAL A 1144 -18.15 14.54 -1.05
CA VAL A 1144 -17.34 13.57 -1.82
C VAL A 1144 -18.20 12.85 -2.85
N LYS A 1145 -19.43 12.42 -2.50
CA LYS A 1145 -20.35 11.80 -3.47
C LYS A 1145 -20.59 12.73 -4.67
N ILE A 1146 -20.90 14.00 -4.41
CA ILE A 1146 -21.15 14.99 -5.47
C ILE A 1146 -19.90 15.27 -6.29
N MET A 1147 -18.70 15.32 -5.70
CA MET A 1147 -17.44 15.44 -6.45
C MET A 1147 -17.29 14.35 -7.52
N PHE A 1148 -17.71 13.11 -7.25
CA PHE A 1148 -17.65 12.04 -8.26
C PHE A 1148 -18.66 12.24 -9.40
N GLU A 1149 -19.84 12.74 -9.06
CA GLU A 1149 -20.97 12.96 -9.97
C GLU A 1149 -20.87 14.30 -10.72
N TYR A 1150 -20.04 15.22 -10.23
CA TYR A 1150 -19.89 16.57 -10.77
C TYR A 1150 -19.39 16.54 -12.21
N LYS A 1151 -20.09 17.28 -13.07
CA LYS A 1151 -19.78 17.53 -14.46
C LYS A 1151 -20.16 18.97 -14.77
N MET A 1152 -19.36 19.63 -15.61
CA MET A 1152 -19.69 20.95 -16.13
C MET A 1152 -21.00 20.88 -16.93
N GLU A 1153 -21.90 21.83 -16.68
CA GLU A 1153 -23.08 22.03 -17.52
C GLU A 1153 -22.65 22.84 -18.74
N GLU A 1154 -22.97 22.36 -19.95
CA GLU A 1154 -22.72 23.15 -21.17
C GLU A 1154 -23.45 24.48 -21.01
N LYS A 1155 -22.71 25.60 -20.98
CA LYS A 1155 -23.33 26.90 -21.25
C LYS A 1155 -23.95 26.76 -22.64
N LYS A 1156 -25.28 26.71 -22.73
CA LYS A 1156 -25.98 27.11 -23.95
C LYS A 1156 -25.43 28.50 -24.26
N SER A 1157 -24.63 28.62 -25.29
CA SER A 1157 -24.28 29.93 -25.83
C SER A 1157 -25.60 30.56 -26.25
N GLU A 1158 -26.07 31.54 -25.47
CA GLU A 1158 -26.97 32.57 -25.98
C GLU A 1158 -26.14 33.35 -27.01
N ASN A 1159 -26.28 32.94 -28.26
CA ASN A 1159 -26.07 33.74 -29.47
C ASN A 1159 -27.22 33.41 -30.41
#